data_AF-A0AAN7BGF1-F1
#
_entry.id   AF-A0AAN7BGF1-F1
#
_cell.length_a   1.000
_cell.length_b   1.000
_cell.length_c   1.000
_cell.angle_alpha   90.00
_cell.angle_beta   90.00
_cell.angle_gamma   90.00
#
_symmetry.space_group_name_H-M   'P 1'
#
loop_
_entity.id
_entity.type
_entity.pdbx_description
1 polymer ?
#
loop_
_entity_poly.entity_id
_entity_poly.type
_entity_poly.pdbx_seq_one_letter_code
_entity_poly.pdbx_strand_id
1 'polypeptide(L)'
;MDHLRDSFVNISTDDVDYFHSLNECLERGSSLDPHAVDYRDHSWLLCHGPEYRNFIGFPKAHGIVIDNQYKIVRYGDLKNELPRGDCCWLPNSSSANSSLLAAGSSKRSMTPDEFLQAWLFFGLIRCVVRHEDGVPILSYRELWMDADDKRRRQLSTKHLPKALKTWQDALAKLYRNHPEKAELRCIQAIQMLSLAKRVVTTNLSEGSVGLGLPEFALQNPDPQFHQRSLCLMILGETLCAALTQIMNHCNIKIADWEMDQEGWGRPVLVSERMEKNEWCPRFQAVLKGQLGKNATLLYAAVAETLKQNSEHGRESAWMVHEGGGEKRCSPDRCYYVEAHNASEEYETQHALSCKDKSCRSVGPDQKDLKQSLHELKNSIDEENSILRFPLLRVTGEGEEATLQVKQWSEGVQFATISHVWSQGLGNRSGPKIWSCQIKYIQSLLKLLKWGEEKEEGTQGNLFWLDTLLSPPRFDEIDVGEEEMAGLRRASVKSIFDVYDRATHGVIIDRHVMRSNGAKPRTIGIHLLSSGWMKRLWTLQEAFVTRSLSIALQGGPNLEVRDLDDLFHLEESNNTDFKDLKATARLQISMTDMVREKVFQNLMGDVRKARNGGHGDNTTPWPLLIASAWNSARYRDVGELEKETFALASLLNISFDKETYEKGQQWRREKLREDDPKRKQTRMELMRTFWNKIDEKGGIHPGMIFLPGERLALEGFAWAPMTWMSSKDESYPYPLTTLPLRPARLDSSRRGLVVQYPGYVLRVTRERCREILAQPRLENGQDESMMDESSGFEFSVSLGLYDLYQARNFPDEQADRSVIDKLVRQLDRENAKGLKLGIILSRSRPVDFPCEIGILVEIYDPKTKSDVIHCRIIRRLKLSRLTVYPSSLVRAPDSHNASILDVYHAFDGQVIAEAVNEHQKWCVDGYISEKRESIADPEGASPAGPAGPSGEDLEAHTNTHQLGQTTPQENAGQEALPSTPPIIRSETGFQSIMRRMENFNIKRKLRNLPRWGRSTSGRG
;
A
#
# COMPACT_ATOMS: atom_id res chain seq x y z
N MET A 1 2.16 -26.62 -0.26
CA MET A 1 3.10 -27.66 -0.75
C MET A 1 2.46 -29.03 -0.83
N ASP A 2 1.88 -29.59 0.24
CA ASP A 2 1.29 -30.96 0.19
C ASP A 2 0.13 -31.16 -0.80
N HIS A 3 -0.65 -30.11 -1.09
CA HIS A 3 -1.70 -30.14 -2.13
C HIS A 3 -1.14 -29.97 -3.57
N LEU A 4 0.17 -29.76 -3.72
CA LEU A 4 0.86 -29.48 -4.99
C LEU A 4 2.00 -30.51 -5.21
N ARG A 5 1.80 -31.75 -4.76
CA ARG A 5 2.84 -32.81 -4.82
C ARG A 5 3.18 -33.24 -6.25
N ASP A 6 2.22 -33.16 -7.16
CA ASP A 6 2.38 -33.63 -8.55
C ASP A 6 2.90 -32.54 -9.52
N SER A 7 3.34 -31.39 -9.02
CA SER A 7 3.63 -30.19 -9.84
C SER A 7 5.03 -30.12 -10.40
N PHE A 8 5.99 -30.80 -9.77
CA PHE A 8 7.40 -30.76 -10.15
C PHE A 8 7.75 -31.93 -11.05
N VAL A 9 8.81 -31.76 -11.86
CA VAL A 9 9.29 -32.84 -12.72
C VAL A 9 9.65 -34.03 -11.84
N ASN A 10 8.99 -35.17 -12.08
CA ASN A 10 9.37 -36.43 -11.46
C ASN A 10 10.81 -36.72 -11.86
N ILE A 11 11.70 -36.73 -10.88
CA ILE A 11 13.13 -36.90 -11.13
C ILE A 11 13.36 -38.39 -11.38
N SER A 12 14.01 -38.74 -12.49
CA SER A 12 14.47 -40.12 -12.67
C SER A 12 15.50 -40.47 -11.59
N THR A 13 15.65 -41.76 -11.28
CA THR A 13 16.68 -42.24 -10.34
C THR A 13 18.07 -41.69 -10.69
N ASP A 14 18.40 -41.68 -11.98
CA ASP A 14 19.68 -41.24 -12.53
C ASP A 14 19.89 -39.73 -12.41
N ASP A 15 18.81 -38.94 -12.51
CA ASP A 15 18.87 -37.48 -12.37
C ASP A 15 19.08 -37.04 -10.91
N VAL A 16 18.52 -37.77 -9.94
CA VAL A 16 18.82 -37.55 -8.52
C VAL A 16 20.29 -37.79 -8.21
N ASP A 17 20.86 -38.86 -8.77
CA ASP A 17 22.27 -39.19 -8.57
C ASP A 17 23.19 -38.20 -9.32
N TYR A 18 22.74 -37.63 -10.45
CA TYR A 18 23.40 -36.49 -11.10
C TYR A 18 23.37 -35.23 -10.22
N PHE A 19 22.23 -34.86 -9.62
CA PHE A 19 22.15 -33.71 -8.71
C PHE A 19 22.97 -33.91 -7.43
N HIS A 20 23.02 -35.14 -6.94
CA HIS A 20 23.86 -35.53 -5.81
C HIS A 20 25.35 -35.40 -6.18
N SER A 21 25.76 -35.95 -7.32
CA SER A 21 27.15 -35.93 -7.82
C SER A 21 27.63 -34.53 -8.21
N LEU A 22 26.77 -33.71 -8.84
CA LEU A 22 27.08 -32.33 -9.21
C LEU A 22 27.30 -31.47 -7.96
N ASN A 23 26.49 -31.65 -6.91
CA ASN A 23 26.66 -30.97 -5.64
C ASN A 23 27.86 -31.51 -4.83
N GLU A 24 28.14 -32.82 -4.85
CA GLU A 24 29.39 -33.38 -4.31
C GLU A 24 30.63 -32.82 -5.04
N CYS A 25 30.55 -32.57 -6.36
CA CYS A 25 31.62 -31.92 -7.11
C CYS A 25 31.79 -30.43 -6.72
N LEU A 26 30.69 -29.73 -6.42
CA LEU A 26 30.73 -28.37 -5.89
C LEU A 26 31.26 -28.31 -4.44
N GLU A 27 31.07 -29.38 -3.65
CA GLU A 27 31.63 -29.56 -2.30
C GLU A 27 33.13 -29.89 -2.31
N ARG A 28 33.63 -30.64 -3.31
CA ARG A 28 35.04 -31.07 -3.39
C ARG A 28 36.02 -30.01 -3.87
N GLY A 29 35.57 -28.79 -4.17
CA GLY A 29 36.48 -27.66 -4.44
C GLY A 29 37.43 -27.89 -5.61
N SER A 30 37.05 -28.64 -6.65
CA SER A 30 37.73 -28.54 -7.94
C SER A 30 37.52 -27.12 -8.45
N SER A 31 38.57 -26.30 -8.33
CA SER A 31 38.55 -24.88 -8.65
C SER A 31 37.87 -24.62 -9.98
N LEU A 32 36.69 -23.98 -9.95
CA LEU A 32 36.42 -22.98 -10.97
C LEU A 32 37.55 -21.98 -10.84
N ASP A 33 38.41 -21.93 -11.85
CA ASP A 33 39.62 -21.11 -11.88
C ASP A 33 39.31 -19.70 -11.31
N PRO A 34 39.93 -19.30 -10.19
CA PRO A 34 39.68 -17.99 -9.58
C PRO A 34 40.07 -16.82 -10.50
N HIS A 35 40.75 -17.10 -11.63
CA HIS A 35 41.07 -16.12 -12.68
C HIS A 35 40.09 -16.09 -13.86
N ALA A 36 39.14 -17.04 -13.97
CA ALA A 36 38.17 -17.09 -15.08
C ALA A 36 36.88 -16.27 -14.84
N VAL A 37 36.81 -15.59 -13.69
CA VAL A 37 35.75 -14.63 -13.38
C VAL A 37 36.45 -13.35 -12.95
N ASP A 38 36.32 -12.29 -13.74
CA ASP A 38 36.89 -10.99 -13.38
C ASP A 38 36.11 -10.45 -12.17
N TYR A 39 36.62 -10.74 -10.97
CA TYR A 39 35.98 -10.40 -9.69
C TYR A 39 36.27 -8.96 -9.23
N ARG A 40 36.78 -8.09 -10.11
CA ARG A 40 37.17 -6.73 -9.75
C ARG A 40 36.01 -5.85 -9.26
N ASP A 41 34.77 -6.17 -9.64
CA ASP A 41 33.58 -5.37 -9.28
C ASP A 41 32.85 -5.82 -8.00
N HIS A 42 33.28 -6.92 -7.35
CA HIS A 42 32.56 -7.49 -6.21
C HIS A 42 33.48 -7.88 -5.04
N SER A 43 34.28 -6.92 -4.57
CA SER A 43 35.16 -7.07 -3.40
C SER A 43 34.44 -7.51 -2.11
N TRP A 44 33.12 -7.37 -2.03
CA TRP A 44 32.28 -7.85 -0.92
C TRP A 44 32.03 -9.37 -0.93
N LEU A 45 32.15 -10.07 -2.07
CA LEU A 45 31.95 -11.53 -2.19
C LEU A 45 33.02 -12.35 -1.45
N LEU A 46 34.18 -11.75 -1.17
CA LEU A 46 35.30 -12.40 -0.49
C LEU A 46 34.99 -12.72 0.99
N CYS A 47 33.98 -12.07 1.57
CA CYS A 47 33.58 -12.24 2.97
C CYS A 47 32.55 -13.36 3.23
N HIS A 48 32.05 -14.03 2.19
CA HIS A 48 30.99 -15.03 2.29
C HIS A 48 31.51 -16.46 2.01
N GLY A 49 30.96 -17.46 2.72
CA GLY A 49 31.40 -18.87 2.68
C GLY A 49 31.24 -19.57 1.32
N PRO A 50 31.84 -20.77 1.14
CA PRO A 50 31.91 -21.47 -0.15
C PRO A 50 30.53 -21.81 -0.75
N GLU A 51 29.50 -22.11 0.06
CA GLU A 51 28.17 -22.43 -0.47
C GLU A 51 27.45 -21.20 -1.03
N TYR A 52 27.71 -20.01 -0.49
CA TYR A 52 27.19 -18.75 -1.03
C TYR A 52 27.75 -18.51 -2.43
N ARG A 53 29.06 -18.74 -2.61
CA ARG A 53 29.72 -18.67 -3.92
C ARG A 53 29.16 -19.71 -4.87
N ASN A 54 28.88 -20.92 -4.39
CA ASN A 54 28.28 -21.98 -5.19
C ASN A 54 26.84 -21.64 -5.62
N PHE A 55 26.02 -21.06 -4.73
CA PHE A 55 24.65 -20.67 -5.06
C PHE A 55 24.59 -19.56 -6.13
N ILE A 56 25.45 -18.54 -6.01
CA ILE A 56 25.54 -17.45 -7.01
C ILE A 56 26.24 -17.92 -8.29
N GLY A 57 27.22 -18.82 -8.18
CA GLY A 57 27.95 -19.38 -9.32
C GLY A 57 27.16 -20.43 -10.10
N PHE A 58 26.10 -21.00 -9.52
CA PHE A 58 25.31 -22.08 -10.12
C PHE A 58 24.75 -21.71 -11.51
N PRO A 59 24.06 -20.57 -11.71
CA PRO A 59 23.65 -20.13 -13.05
C PRO A 59 24.80 -20.09 -14.06
N LYS A 60 25.92 -19.46 -13.70
CA LYS A 60 27.08 -19.29 -14.58
C LYS A 60 27.70 -20.64 -14.98
N ALA A 61 27.78 -21.59 -14.05
CA ALA A 61 28.26 -22.95 -14.31
C ALA A 61 27.39 -23.72 -15.31
N HIS A 62 26.15 -23.29 -15.51
CA HIS A 62 25.18 -23.86 -16.46
C HIS A 62 24.94 -22.98 -17.69
N GLY A 63 25.79 -22.00 -17.96
CA GLY A 63 25.68 -21.13 -19.14
C GLY A 63 24.50 -20.15 -19.07
N ILE A 64 24.07 -19.81 -17.86
CA ILE A 64 22.99 -18.85 -17.58
C ILE A 64 23.59 -17.63 -16.89
N VAL A 65 23.18 -16.45 -17.34
CA VAL A 65 23.56 -15.16 -16.74
C VAL A 65 22.33 -14.54 -16.12
N ILE A 66 22.49 -13.98 -14.92
CA ILE A 66 21.50 -13.10 -14.30
C ILE A 66 21.93 -11.68 -14.64
N ASP A 67 21.11 -10.94 -15.39
CA ASP A 67 21.43 -9.56 -15.72
C ASP A 67 21.24 -8.61 -14.52
N ASN A 68 21.54 -7.33 -14.71
CA ASN A 68 21.41 -6.31 -13.66
C ASN A 68 19.94 -6.04 -13.24
N GLN A 69 18.97 -6.56 -13.99
CA GLN A 69 17.55 -6.50 -13.69
C GLN A 69 17.03 -7.82 -13.07
N TYR A 70 17.94 -8.74 -12.74
CA TYR A 70 17.66 -10.06 -12.20
C TYR A 70 16.93 -11.00 -13.18
N LYS A 71 17.00 -10.74 -14.49
CA LYS A 71 16.44 -11.61 -15.54
C LYS A 71 17.37 -12.78 -15.86
N ILE A 72 16.77 -13.92 -16.16
CA ILE A 72 17.46 -15.15 -16.54
C ILE A 72 17.71 -15.14 -18.05
N VAL A 73 18.98 -15.01 -18.47
CA VAL A 73 19.39 -14.96 -19.88
C VAL A 73 20.33 -16.12 -20.21
N ARG A 74 20.18 -16.77 -21.38
CA ARG A 74 21.10 -17.82 -21.84
C ARG A 74 22.30 -17.21 -22.57
N TYR A 75 23.47 -17.79 -22.36
CA TYR A 75 24.73 -17.32 -22.97
C TYR A 75 24.75 -17.38 -24.52
N GLY A 76 23.92 -18.24 -25.13
CA GLY A 76 23.83 -18.40 -26.58
C GLY A 76 23.13 -17.23 -27.29
N ASP A 77 22.15 -16.61 -26.63
CA ASP A 77 21.28 -15.59 -27.23
C ASP A 77 21.97 -14.20 -27.21
N LEU A 78 22.85 -13.97 -26.23
CA LEU A 78 23.74 -12.80 -26.13
C LEU A 78 24.73 -12.66 -27.31
N LYS A 79 24.96 -13.71 -28.11
CA LYS A 79 25.88 -13.66 -29.28
C LYS A 79 25.29 -12.95 -30.49
N ASN A 80 23.96 -12.80 -30.57
CA ASN A 80 23.29 -12.21 -31.75
C ASN A 80 22.77 -10.78 -31.51
N GLU A 81 22.66 -10.34 -30.25
CA GLU A 81 22.10 -9.03 -29.90
C GLU A 81 23.14 -7.96 -29.55
N LEU A 82 24.44 -8.29 -29.55
CA LEU A 82 25.51 -7.33 -29.28
C LEU A 82 26.49 -7.27 -30.47
N PRO A 83 26.88 -6.06 -30.93
CA PRO A 83 27.88 -5.92 -31.98
C PRO A 83 29.18 -6.60 -31.53
N ARG A 84 29.74 -7.41 -32.43
CA ARG A 84 31.00 -8.15 -32.22
C ARG A 84 32.12 -7.18 -31.85
N GLY A 85 32.37 -7.01 -30.55
CA GLY A 85 33.38 -6.10 -30.02
C GLY A 85 33.14 -5.64 -28.58
N ASP A 86 31.89 -5.56 -28.13
CA ASP A 86 31.53 -4.71 -26.97
C ASP A 86 30.99 -5.48 -25.75
N CYS A 87 31.73 -6.49 -25.28
CA CYS A 87 31.48 -7.10 -23.97
C CYS A 87 32.78 -7.16 -23.19
N CYS A 88 32.94 -6.27 -22.21
CA CYS A 88 33.95 -6.37 -21.15
C CYS A 88 33.81 -7.65 -20.30
N TRP A 89 32.73 -8.43 -20.49
CA TRP A 89 32.52 -9.76 -19.92
C TRP A 89 32.99 -10.92 -20.80
N LEU A 90 33.48 -10.65 -22.01
CA LEU A 90 34.13 -11.67 -22.83
C LEU A 90 35.61 -11.75 -22.41
N PRO A 91 36.15 -12.95 -22.17
CA PRO A 91 37.60 -13.12 -22.14
C PRO A 91 38.15 -12.59 -23.47
N ASN A 92 39.13 -11.70 -23.42
CA ASN A 92 39.88 -11.27 -24.61
C ASN A 92 40.18 -12.51 -25.46
N SER A 93 39.78 -12.46 -26.73
CA SER A 93 39.79 -13.57 -27.70
C SER A 93 41.17 -14.11 -28.07
N SER A 94 42.20 -13.81 -27.27
CA SER A 94 43.55 -14.36 -27.36
C SER A 94 43.95 -15.27 -26.18
N SER A 95 43.08 -15.47 -25.18
CA SER A 95 43.36 -16.38 -24.05
C SER A 95 42.17 -17.26 -23.64
N ALA A 96 41.23 -17.49 -24.56
CA ALA A 96 40.21 -18.52 -24.38
C ALA A 96 40.91 -19.89 -24.22
N ASN A 97 41.17 -20.27 -22.98
CA ASN A 97 41.52 -21.62 -22.60
C ASN A 97 40.35 -22.52 -23.02
N SER A 98 40.50 -23.09 -24.21
CA SER A 98 39.68 -24.14 -24.79
C SER A 98 39.54 -25.37 -23.89
N SER A 99 40.28 -25.42 -22.77
CA SER A 99 40.21 -26.43 -21.72
C SER A 99 39.00 -26.33 -20.78
N LEU A 100 38.37 -25.16 -20.57
CA LEU A 100 37.18 -25.04 -19.71
C LEU A 100 35.88 -25.47 -20.39
N LEU A 101 35.81 -25.37 -21.72
CA LEU A 101 34.73 -25.93 -22.53
C LEU A 101 34.96 -27.41 -22.90
N ALA A 102 36.19 -27.92 -22.74
CA ALA A 102 36.55 -29.31 -23.07
C ALA A 102 36.59 -30.26 -21.84
N ALA A 103 36.62 -29.74 -20.60
CA ALA A 103 36.64 -30.56 -19.37
C ALA A 103 35.25 -30.95 -18.83
N GLY A 104 34.24 -31.05 -19.72
CA GLY A 104 32.87 -31.40 -19.36
C GLY A 104 32.23 -32.37 -20.36
N SER A 105 33.02 -33.29 -20.92
CA SER A 105 32.56 -34.38 -21.78
C SER A 105 31.69 -35.38 -20.99
N SER A 106 30.45 -34.99 -20.67
CA SER A 106 29.27 -35.84 -20.38
C SER A 106 28.11 -35.07 -19.67
N LYS A 107 28.04 -33.73 -19.68
CA LYS A 107 26.94 -33.05 -18.97
C LYS A 107 25.69 -32.96 -19.84
N ARG A 108 24.67 -33.75 -19.50
CA ARG A 108 23.28 -33.59 -19.98
C ARG A 108 22.89 -32.11 -19.82
N SER A 109 22.47 -31.47 -20.91
CA SER A 109 21.89 -30.13 -20.84
C SER A 109 20.62 -30.23 -20.00
N MET A 110 20.62 -29.62 -18.81
CA MET A 110 19.45 -29.61 -17.94
C MET A 110 18.30 -28.88 -18.64
N THR A 111 17.09 -29.38 -18.44
CA THR A 111 15.90 -28.63 -18.82
C THR A 111 15.80 -27.38 -17.93
N PRO A 112 15.09 -26.33 -18.38
CA PRO A 112 14.91 -25.14 -17.55
C PRO A 112 14.23 -25.41 -16.21
N ASP A 113 13.29 -26.36 -16.19
CA ASP A 113 12.61 -26.76 -14.96
C ASP A 113 13.54 -27.49 -14.00
N GLU A 114 14.36 -28.40 -14.53
CA GLU A 114 15.43 -29.06 -13.76
C GLU A 114 16.40 -28.03 -13.18
N PHE A 115 16.73 -26.97 -13.93
CA PHE A 115 17.60 -25.88 -13.47
C PHE A 115 16.97 -25.07 -12.34
N LEU A 116 15.75 -24.56 -12.52
CA LEU A 116 15.05 -23.77 -11.50
C LEU A 116 14.84 -24.60 -10.22
N GLN A 117 14.51 -25.89 -10.37
CA GLN A 117 14.35 -26.81 -9.25
C GLN A 117 15.68 -27.08 -8.53
N ALA A 118 16.76 -27.37 -9.25
CA ALA A 118 18.08 -27.57 -8.64
C ALA A 118 18.56 -26.34 -7.86
N TRP A 119 18.40 -25.16 -8.45
CA TRP A 119 18.89 -23.92 -7.89
C TRP A 119 17.98 -23.35 -6.80
N LEU A 120 16.73 -23.04 -7.14
CA LEU A 120 15.81 -22.27 -6.27
C LEU A 120 15.02 -23.14 -5.29
N PHE A 121 14.92 -24.45 -5.51
CA PHE A 121 14.33 -25.37 -4.53
C PHE A 121 15.41 -26.02 -3.66
N PHE A 122 16.27 -26.85 -4.24
CA PHE A 122 17.28 -27.59 -3.46
C PHE A 122 18.41 -26.71 -2.96
N GLY A 123 19.03 -25.94 -3.87
CA GLY A 123 20.15 -25.05 -3.53
C GLY A 123 19.78 -24.03 -2.46
N LEU A 124 18.60 -23.41 -2.58
CA LEU A 124 18.12 -22.42 -1.61
C LEU A 124 17.90 -23.01 -0.22
N ILE A 125 17.19 -24.15 -0.10
CA ILE A 125 16.99 -24.83 1.20
C ILE A 125 18.34 -25.16 1.83
N ARG A 126 19.27 -25.70 1.04
CA ARG A 126 20.59 -26.11 1.51
C ARG A 126 21.43 -24.93 2.02
N CYS A 127 21.35 -23.78 1.34
CA CYS A 127 22.10 -22.58 1.71
C CYS A 127 21.51 -21.87 2.93
N VAL A 128 20.20 -21.94 3.13
CA VAL A 128 19.49 -21.26 4.23
C VAL A 128 19.39 -22.14 5.48
N VAL A 129 18.98 -23.39 5.34
CA VAL A 129 18.64 -24.30 6.46
C VAL A 129 19.83 -25.22 6.79
N ARG A 130 20.77 -24.72 7.59
CA ARG A 130 22.03 -25.41 7.92
C ARG A 130 22.52 -25.16 9.34
N HIS A 131 23.44 -26.00 9.80
CA HIS A 131 24.16 -25.89 11.06
C HIS A 131 25.26 -24.81 11.03
N GLU A 132 25.88 -24.53 12.17
CA GLU A 132 26.98 -23.54 12.32
C GLU A 132 28.22 -23.91 11.50
N ASP A 133 28.50 -25.20 11.37
CA ASP A 133 29.63 -25.78 10.62
C ASP A 133 29.45 -25.74 9.10
N GLY A 134 28.35 -25.15 8.60
CA GLY A 134 28.02 -25.10 7.18
C GLY A 134 27.28 -26.33 6.66
N VAL A 135 27.11 -27.38 7.48
CA VAL A 135 26.47 -28.63 7.06
C VAL A 135 24.96 -28.43 6.93
N PRO A 136 24.35 -28.77 5.78
CA PRO A 136 22.90 -28.68 5.61
C PRO A 136 22.17 -29.61 6.57
N ILE A 137 21.04 -29.13 7.10
CA ILE A 137 20.22 -29.94 8.02
C ILE A 137 19.44 -31.02 7.27
N LEU A 138 19.07 -30.75 6.01
CA LEU A 138 18.37 -31.70 5.15
C LEU A 138 19.30 -32.25 4.09
N SER A 139 19.31 -33.56 3.97
CA SER A 139 19.91 -34.24 2.82
C SER A 139 18.99 -34.17 1.61
N TYR A 140 19.56 -34.36 0.41
CA TYR A 140 18.77 -34.43 -0.82
C TYR A 140 17.72 -35.56 -0.78
N ARG A 141 18.06 -36.69 -0.14
CA ARG A 141 17.17 -37.87 0.01
C ARG A 141 15.91 -37.59 0.81
N GLU A 142 15.96 -36.64 1.75
CA GLU A 142 14.82 -36.27 2.58
C GLU A 142 13.86 -35.29 1.89
N LEU A 143 14.24 -34.79 0.71
CA LEU A 143 13.46 -33.85 -0.09
C LEU A 143 12.71 -34.51 -1.26
N TRP A 144 12.70 -35.85 -1.33
CA TRP A 144 11.90 -36.63 -2.28
C TRP A 144 11.37 -37.94 -1.68
N MET A 145 10.38 -38.55 -2.34
CA MET A 145 9.78 -39.85 -2.01
C MET A 145 9.60 -40.67 -3.30
N ASP A 146 9.54 -41.99 -3.19
CA ASP A 146 9.22 -42.86 -4.32
C ASP A 146 7.73 -42.67 -4.72
N ALA A 147 7.46 -42.50 -6.02
CA ALA A 147 6.10 -42.46 -6.53
C ALA A 147 5.48 -43.87 -6.56
N ASP A 148 4.16 -43.96 -6.73
CA ASP A 148 3.43 -45.23 -6.87
C ASP A 148 3.98 -46.09 -8.04
N ASP A 149 4.54 -45.45 -9.06
CA ASP A 149 5.34 -46.08 -10.10
C ASP A 149 6.84 -46.02 -9.72
N LYS A 150 7.43 -47.18 -9.37
CA LYS A 150 8.80 -47.35 -8.82
C LYS A 150 9.95 -46.79 -9.69
N ARG A 151 9.65 -46.21 -10.85
CA ARG A 151 10.61 -45.55 -11.76
C ARG A 151 10.64 -44.02 -11.65
N ARG A 152 9.81 -43.41 -10.80
CA ARG A 152 9.70 -41.94 -10.66
C ARG A 152 9.78 -41.53 -9.19
N ARG A 153 10.48 -40.43 -8.91
CA ARG A 153 10.58 -39.83 -7.56
C ARG A 153 9.84 -38.50 -7.53
N GLN A 154 8.98 -38.31 -6.53
CA GLN A 154 8.23 -37.08 -6.28
C GLN A 154 8.92 -36.22 -5.21
N LEU A 155 8.91 -34.89 -5.36
CA LEU A 155 9.43 -34.00 -4.32
C LEU A 155 8.59 -34.08 -3.04
N SER A 156 9.27 -33.94 -1.90
CA SER A 156 8.63 -33.98 -0.59
C SER A 156 9.16 -32.89 0.32
N THR A 157 8.24 -32.19 0.98
CA THR A 157 8.56 -31.23 2.05
C THR A 157 8.22 -31.81 3.43
N LYS A 158 7.94 -33.12 3.53
CA LYS A 158 7.53 -33.79 4.77
C LYS A 158 8.52 -33.60 5.92
N HIS A 159 9.82 -33.57 5.62
CA HIS A 159 10.89 -33.41 6.60
C HIS A 159 11.26 -31.95 6.88
N LEU A 160 10.81 -31.01 6.03
CA LEU A 160 11.15 -29.59 6.13
C LEU A 160 10.74 -28.95 7.46
N PRO A 161 9.51 -29.17 8.00
CA PRO A 161 9.16 -28.59 9.29
C PRO A 161 10.15 -28.98 10.39
N LYS A 162 10.49 -30.27 10.50
CA LYS A 162 11.44 -30.76 11.50
C LYS A 162 12.81 -30.07 11.35
N ALA A 163 13.29 -29.91 10.11
CA ALA A 163 14.54 -29.23 9.83
C ALA A 163 14.53 -27.74 10.20
N LEU A 164 13.43 -27.03 9.94
CA LEU A 164 13.29 -25.62 10.35
C LEU A 164 13.34 -25.47 11.89
N LYS A 165 12.77 -26.43 12.64
CA LYS A 165 12.92 -26.48 14.10
C LYS A 165 14.38 -26.70 14.51
N THR A 166 15.06 -27.69 13.93
CA THR A 166 16.50 -27.91 14.19
C THR A 166 17.32 -26.67 13.88
N TRP A 167 17.01 -25.97 12.79
CA TRP A 167 17.70 -24.73 12.39
C TRP A 167 17.50 -23.60 13.39
N GLN A 168 16.27 -23.40 13.85
CA GLN A 168 15.96 -22.45 14.93
C GLN A 168 16.72 -22.79 16.21
N ASP A 169 16.71 -24.05 16.65
CA ASP A 169 17.37 -24.47 17.88
C ASP A 169 18.90 -24.30 17.77
N ALA A 170 19.46 -24.58 16.59
CA ALA A 170 20.87 -24.37 16.28
C ALA A 170 21.24 -22.87 16.31
N LEU A 171 20.46 -22.00 15.67
CA LEU A 171 20.68 -20.56 15.69
C LEU A 171 20.49 -19.94 17.07
N ALA A 172 19.50 -20.38 17.85
CA ALA A 172 19.30 -19.94 19.23
C ALA A 172 20.44 -20.40 20.15
N LYS A 173 21.03 -21.57 19.90
CA LYS A 173 22.26 -22.02 20.57
C LYS A 173 23.45 -21.16 20.14
N LEU A 174 23.59 -20.87 18.84
CA LEU A 174 24.65 -20.03 18.32
C LEU A 174 24.57 -18.62 18.91
N TYR A 175 23.40 -18.00 18.95
CA TYR A 175 23.21 -16.67 19.51
C TYR A 175 23.59 -16.59 20.99
N ARG A 176 23.26 -17.63 21.78
CA ARG A 176 23.66 -17.71 23.20
C ARG A 176 25.18 -17.81 23.40
N ASN A 177 25.89 -18.45 22.48
CA ASN A 177 27.33 -18.68 22.60
C ASN A 177 28.16 -17.57 21.93
N HIS A 178 27.71 -17.12 20.75
CA HIS A 178 28.39 -16.20 19.83
C HIS A 178 27.36 -15.33 19.08
N PRO A 179 26.85 -14.25 19.69
CA PRO A 179 25.80 -13.41 19.10
C PRO A 179 26.20 -12.81 17.74
N GLU A 180 27.44 -12.32 17.61
CA GLU A 180 27.95 -11.74 16.35
C GLU A 180 27.92 -12.74 15.17
N LYS A 181 28.24 -14.01 15.43
CA LYS A 181 28.18 -15.07 14.41
C LYS A 181 26.74 -15.39 14.00
N ALA A 182 25.82 -15.37 14.96
CA ALA A 182 24.39 -15.58 14.69
C ALA A 182 23.82 -14.43 13.85
N GLU A 183 24.14 -13.18 14.19
CA GLU A 183 23.75 -12.00 13.42
C GLU A 183 24.27 -12.05 11.98
N LEU A 184 25.57 -12.35 11.79
CA LEU A 184 26.15 -12.54 10.47
C LEU A 184 25.46 -13.67 9.69
N ARG A 185 25.09 -14.76 10.36
CA ARG A 185 24.39 -15.88 9.73
C ARG A 185 22.98 -15.48 9.27
N CYS A 186 22.27 -14.67 10.06
CA CYS A 186 20.98 -14.09 9.68
C CYS A 186 21.13 -13.18 8.45
N ILE A 187 22.12 -12.28 8.44
CA ILE A 187 22.44 -11.41 7.30
C ILE A 187 22.67 -12.23 6.03
N GLN A 188 23.50 -13.28 6.10
CA GLN A 188 23.75 -14.17 4.96
C GLN A 188 22.48 -14.86 4.45
N ALA A 189 21.60 -15.30 5.35
CA ALA A 189 20.33 -15.91 4.97
C ALA A 189 19.39 -14.88 4.30
N ILE A 190 19.33 -13.66 4.84
CA ILE A 190 18.56 -12.55 4.26
C ILE A 190 19.05 -12.22 2.84
N GLN A 191 20.36 -12.16 2.60
CA GLN A 191 20.91 -11.89 1.27
C GLN A 191 20.52 -12.97 0.26
N MET A 192 20.61 -14.25 0.65
CA MET A 192 20.25 -15.38 -0.23
C MET A 192 18.76 -15.39 -0.56
N LEU A 193 17.92 -15.19 0.46
CA LEU A 193 16.47 -15.12 0.27
C LEU A 193 16.09 -13.89 -0.57
N SER A 194 16.73 -12.75 -0.35
CA SER A 194 16.51 -11.54 -1.14
C SER A 194 16.90 -11.73 -2.60
N LEU A 195 18.06 -12.32 -2.90
CA LEU A 195 18.48 -12.61 -4.28
C LEU A 195 17.50 -13.56 -4.97
N ALA A 196 17.17 -14.68 -4.32
CA ALA A 196 16.23 -15.65 -4.88
C ALA A 196 14.84 -15.04 -5.08
N LYS A 197 14.36 -14.25 -4.12
CA LYS A 197 13.10 -13.51 -4.24
C LYS A 197 13.10 -12.59 -5.46
N ARG A 198 14.15 -11.80 -5.66
CA ARG A 198 14.27 -10.88 -6.82
C ARG A 198 14.15 -11.65 -8.13
N VAL A 199 14.90 -12.74 -8.27
CA VAL A 199 14.86 -13.60 -9.46
C VAL A 199 13.46 -14.19 -9.66
N VAL A 200 12.83 -14.71 -8.61
CA VAL A 200 11.47 -15.27 -8.69
C VAL A 200 10.45 -14.19 -9.08
N THR A 201 10.49 -13.01 -8.47
CA THR A 201 9.56 -11.91 -8.79
C THR A 201 9.75 -11.40 -10.21
N THR A 202 10.99 -11.27 -10.69
CA THR A 202 11.26 -10.75 -12.04
C THR A 202 10.84 -11.75 -13.12
N ASN A 203 11.05 -13.05 -12.92
CA ASN A 203 10.93 -14.04 -14.00
C ASN A 203 9.69 -14.94 -13.89
N LEU A 204 9.11 -15.12 -12.69
CA LEU A 204 8.09 -16.16 -12.44
C LEU A 204 6.74 -15.60 -11.94
N SER A 205 6.60 -14.28 -11.76
CA SER A 205 5.38 -13.66 -11.22
C SER A 205 4.47 -13.08 -12.30
N GLU A 206 3.19 -12.91 -11.97
CA GLU A 206 2.21 -12.23 -12.82
C GLU A 206 2.66 -10.79 -13.09
N GLY A 207 2.61 -10.36 -14.35
CA GLY A 207 3.11 -9.04 -14.76
C GLY A 207 4.60 -8.99 -15.10
N SER A 208 5.32 -10.11 -15.05
CA SER A 208 6.66 -10.27 -15.68
C SER A 208 6.62 -10.20 -17.22
N VAL A 209 5.52 -9.70 -17.81
CA VAL A 209 5.26 -9.67 -19.25
C VAL A 209 5.77 -8.34 -19.79
N GLY A 210 6.92 -8.40 -20.43
CA GLY A 210 7.59 -7.27 -21.09
C GLY A 210 9.00 -7.64 -21.56
N LEU A 211 9.68 -8.55 -20.87
CA LEU A 211 11.02 -9.02 -21.24
C LEU A 211 11.15 -10.50 -20.89
N GLY A 212 10.70 -11.34 -21.82
CA GLY A 212 10.94 -12.77 -21.83
C GLY A 212 10.47 -13.52 -20.58
N LEU A 213 9.35 -14.25 -20.69
CA LEU A 213 9.48 -15.67 -20.37
C LEU A 213 10.79 -16.10 -21.04
N PRO A 214 11.76 -16.69 -20.33
CA PRO A 214 13.00 -17.07 -20.97
C PRO A 214 12.63 -17.78 -22.28
N GLU A 215 13.22 -17.41 -23.41
CA GLU A 215 12.70 -17.73 -24.75
C GLU A 215 12.33 -19.23 -24.92
N PHE A 216 12.93 -20.10 -24.10
CA PHE A 216 12.59 -21.52 -23.92
C PHE A 216 11.17 -21.85 -23.38
N ALA A 217 10.53 -21.03 -22.55
CA ALA A 217 9.21 -21.29 -21.97
C ALA A 217 8.08 -20.91 -22.94
N LEU A 218 8.34 -19.97 -23.86
CA LEU A 218 7.44 -19.62 -24.96
C LEU A 218 7.40 -20.71 -26.05
N GLN A 219 8.47 -21.50 -26.18
CA GLN A 219 8.60 -22.53 -27.22
C GLN A 219 7.86 -23.85 -26.89
N ASN A 220 7.50 -24.09 -25.63
CA ASN A 220 6.68 -25.22 -25.19
C ASN A 220 6.05 -24.93 -23.81
N PRO A 221 4.77 -24.50 -23.73
CA PRO A 221 4.13 -24.21 -22.45
C PRO A 221 3.83 -25.54 -21.73
N ASP A 222 4.70 -25.95 -20.80
CA ASP A 222 4.37 -27.04 -19.88
C ASP A 222 3.19 -26.59 -19.01
N PRO A 223 2.04 -27.31 -19.04
CA PRO A 223 0.87 -27.00 -18.21
C PRO A 223 1.16 -26.92 -16.70
N GLN A 224 2.28 -27.51 -16.24
CA GLN A 224 2.68 -27.52 -14.83
C GLN A 224 3.62 -26.38 -14.44
N PHE A 225 4.13 -25.58 -15.40
CA PHE A 225 5.11 -24.53 -15.13
C PHE A 225 4.63 -23.53 -14.07
N HIS A 226 3.41 -22.99 -14.20
CA HIS A 226 2.85 -22.05 -13.22
C HIS A 226 2.64 -22.68 -11.84
N GLN A 227 2.43 -24.00 -11.77
CA GLN A 227 2.32 -24.74 -10.52
C GLN A 227 3.68 -24.87 -9.82
N ARG A 228 4.76 -25.06 -10.58
CA ARG A 228 6.14 -25.03 -10.05
C ARG A 228 6.53 -23.64 -9.55
N SER A 229 6.21 -22.59 -10.31
CA SER A 229 6.45 -21.20 -9.91
C SER A 229 5.77 -20.88 -8.58
N LEU A 230 4.49 -21.26 -8.42
CA LEU A 230 3.77 -21.12 -7.16
C LEU A 230 4.48 -21.85 -5.99
N CYS A 231 4.95 -23.07 -6.22
CA CYS A 231 5.66 -23.83 -5.19
C CYS A 231 6.98 -23.19 -4.77
N LEU A 232 7.75 -22.61 -5.69
CA LEU A 232 8.97 -21.85 -5.37
C LEU A 232 8.65 -20.61 -4.54
N MET A 233 7.59 -19.88 -4.88
CA MET A 233 7.12 -18.73 -4.10
C MET A 233 6.72 -19.11 -2.68
N ILE A 234 5.91 -20.17 -2.51
CA ILE A 234 5.49 -20.67 -1.19
C ILE A 234 6.69 -21.13 -0.36
N LEU A 235 7.65 -21.82 -0.97
CA LEU A 235 8.89 -22.23 -0.29
C LEU A 235 9.67 -21.01 0.22
N GLY A 236 9.87 -20.02 -0.64
CA GLY A 236 10.55 -18.79 -0.29
C GLY A 236 9.87 -18.05 0.87
N GLU A 237 8.56 -17.88 0.81
CA GLU A 237 7.76 -17.29 1.90
C GLU A 237 7.89 -18.08 3.21
N THR A 238 7.89 -19.41 3.12
CA THR A 238 8.08 -20.31 4.26
C THR A 238 9.45 -20.13 4.92
N LEU A 239 10.51 -19.99 4.13
CA LEU A 239 11.87 -19.77 4.64
C LEU A 239 12.04 -18.38 5.25
N CYS A 240 11.49 -17.33 4.62
CA CYS A 240 11.48 -15.97 5.16
C CYS A 240 10.74 -15.89 6.51
N ALA A 241 9.56 -16.51 6.57
CA ALA A 241 8.76 -16.66 7.78
C ALA A 241 9.55 -17.32 8.92
N ALA A 242 10.18 -18.46 8.63
CA ALA A 242 10.99 -19.18 9.61
C ALA A 242 12.16 -18.32 10.12
N LEU A 243 12.87 -17.61 9.23
CA LEU A 243 13.95 -16.72 9.61
C LEU A 243 13.48 -15.56 10.50
N THR A 244 12.36 -14.93 10.13
CA THR A 244 11.75 -13.83 10.91
C THR A 244 11.39 -14.31 12.32
N GLN A 245 10.80 -15.50 12.44
CA GLN A 245 10.50 -16.10 13.75
C GLN A 245 11.76 -16.36 14.57
N ILE A 246 12.85 -16.84 13.95
CA ILE A 246 14.13 -17.08 14.64
C ILE A 246 14.73 -15.77 15.15
N MET A 247 14.75 -14.73 14.32
CA MET A 247 15.26 -13.41 14.69
C MET A 247 14.46 -12.82 15.85
N ASN A 248 13.13 -12.89 15.78
CA ASN A 248 12.24 -12.43 16.87
C ASN A 248 12.45 -13.23 18.16
N HIS A 249 12.57 -14.56 18.08
CA HIS A 249 12.81 -15.41 19.24
C HIS A 249 14.15 -15.13 19.92
N CYS A 250 15.17 -14.80 19.13
CA CYS A 250 16.50 -14.43 19.64
C CYS A 250 16.62 -12.93 19.97
N ASN A 251 15.55 -12.13 19.77
CA ASN A 251 15.56 -10.67 19.86
C ASN A 251 16.70 -10.02 19.04
N ILE A 252 17.02 -10.60 17.88
CA ILE A 252 18.01 -10.06 16.94
C ILE A 252 17.32 -8.94 16.16
N LYS A 253 17.81 -7.71 16.33
CA LYS A 253 17.34 -6.53 15.59
C LYS A 253 18.51 -5.89 14.87
N ILE A 254 18.51 -6.01 13.55
CA ILE A 254 19.54 -5.44 12.68
C ILE A 254 18.86 -4.34 11.88
N ALA A 255 19.23 -3.08 12.15
CA ALA A 255 18.64 -1.91 11.48
C ALA A 255 18.81 -2.03 9.96
N ASP A 256 17.73 -1.77 9.21
CA ASP A 256 17.67 -1.84 7.73
C ASP A 256 17.82 -3.24 7.10
N TRP A 257 17.84 -4.31 7.90
CA TRP A 257 17.93 -5.71 7.44
C TRP A 257 16.65 -6.51 7.72
N GLU A 258 15.53 -5.84 7.92
CA GLU A 258 14.24 -6.50 8.08
C GLU A 258 13.80 -7.14 6.77
N MET A 259 13.31 -8.38 6.84
CA MET A 259 12.76 -9.04 5.66
C MET A 259 11.42 -8.43 5.31
N ASP A 260 11.25 -8.00 4.05
CA ASP A 260 9.94 -7.57 3.61
C ASP A 260 8.94 -8.75 3.66
N GLN A 261 7.73 -8.43 4.11
CA GLN A 261 6.61 -9.37 4.28
C GLN A 261 5.61 -9.30 3.12
N GLU A 262 5.97 -8.67 1.99
CA GLU A 262 5.10 -8.48 0.82
C GLU A 262 4.83 -9.78 0.05
N GLY A 263 5.63 -10.82 0.29
CA GLY A 263 5.54 -12.11 -0.39
C GLY A 263 6.49 -12.26 -1.58
N TRP A 264 6.44 -13.40 -2.28
CA TRP A 264 7.41 -13.78 -3.33
C TRP A 264 6.92 -13.55 -4.77
N GLY A 265 5.80 -12.85 -4.95
CA GLY A 265 5.24 -12.54 -6.27
C GLY A 265 3.81 -13.05 -6.40
N ARG A 266 3.04 -12.44 -7.31
CA ARG A 266 1.69 -12.92 -7.63
C ARG A 266 1.80 -14.17 -8.51
N PRO A 267 1.22 -15.31 -8.12
CA PRO A 267 1.31 -16.54 -8.91
C PRO A 267 0.32 -16.53 -10.08
N VAL A 268 0.81 -16.68 -11.32
CA VAL A 268 -0.01 -16.76 -12.54
C VAL A 268 -1.08 -17.85 -12.45
N LEU A 269 -0.76 -19.01 -11.86
CA LEU A 269 -1.70 -20.10 -11.66
C LEU A 269 -2.96 -19.68 -10.88
N VAL A 270 -2.82 -18.77 -9.92
CA VAL A 270 -3.97 -18.30 -9.13
C VAL A 270 -4.87 -17.43 -10.00
N SER A 271 -4.30 -16.57 -10.85
CA SER A 271 -5.04 -15.78 -11.82
C SER A 271 -5.78 -16.65 -12.82
N GLU A 272 -5.11 -17.64 -13.42
CA GLU A 272 -5.73 -18.60 -14.35
C GLU A 272 -6.89 -19.36 -13.69
N ARG A 273 -6.76 -19.69 -12.39
CA ARG A 273 -7.86 -20.33 -11.65
C ARG A 273 -9.02 -19.39 -11.40
N MET A 274 -8.76 -18.13 -11.06
CA MET A 274 -9.81 -17.12 -10.91
C MET A 274 -10.56 -16.91 -12.24
N GLU A 275 -9.83 -16.78 -13.35
CA GLU A 275 -10.37 -16.61 -14.70
C GLU A 275 -11.19 -17.82 -15.16
N LYS A 276 -10.64 -19.04 -15.01
CA LYS A 276 -11.32 -20.29 -15.37
C LYS A 276 -12.62 -20.51 -14.59
N ASN A 277 -12.71 -19.99 -13.37
CA ASN A 277 -13.92 -20.06 -12.55
C ASN A 277 -14.78 -18.80 -12.68
N GLU A 278 -14.54 -17.95 -13.69
CA GLU A 278 -15.32 -16.75 -13.97
C GLU A 278 -15.47 -15.86 -12.73
N TRP A 279 -14.35 -15.44 -12.13
CA TRP A 279 -14.35 -14.48 -11.02
C TRP A 279 -14.40 -13.03 -11.48
N CYS A 280 -15.04 -12.15 -10.69
CA CYS A 280 -15.23 -10.74 -11.05
C CYS A 280 -13.89 -10.04 -11.23
N PRO A 281 -13.63 -9.36 -12.37
CA PRO A 281 -12.38 -8.64 -12.57
C PRO A 281 -12.03 -7.70 -11.42
N ARG A 282 -13.03 -6.97 -10.90
CA ARG A 282 -12.85 -6.13 -9.71
C ARG A 282 -12.51 -6.95 -8.46
N PHE A 283 -13.22 -8.04 -8.21
CA PHE A 283 -12.94 -8.88 -7.04
C PHE A 283 -11.55 -9.51 -7.11
N GLN A 284 -11.11 -9.93 -8.30
CA GLN A 284 -9.74 -10.40 -8.53
C GLN A 284 -8.74 -9.29 -8.19
N ALA A 285 -8.92 -8.07 -8.71
CA ALA A 285 -8.05 -6.94 -8.45
C ALA A 285 -7.99 -6.58 -6.96
N VAL A 286 -9.15 -6.51 -6.29
CA VAL A 286 -9.27 -6.23 -4.85
C VAL A 286 -8.53 -7.31 -4.04
N LEU A 287 -8.81 -8.60 -4.26
CA LEU A 287 -8.19 -9.67 -3.48
C LEU A 287 -6.67 -9.75 -3.72
N LYS A 288 -6.22 -9.61 -4.97
CA LYS A 288 -4.80 -9.53 -5.35
C LYS A 288 -4.12 -8.32 -4.70
N GLY A 289 -4.82 -7.20 -4.61
CA GLY A 289 -4.34 -6.00 -3.92
C GLY A 289 -4.22 -6.21 -2.41
N GLN A 290 -5.30 -6.64 -1.75
CA GLN A 290 -5.36 -6.84 -0.30
C GLN A 290 -4.28 -7.79 0.22
N LEU A 291 -4.03 -8.88 -0.52
CA LEU A 291 -3.02 -9.88 -0.17
C LEU A 291 -1.63 -9.56 -0.75
N GLY A 292 -1.52 -8.57 -1.62
CA GLY A 292 -0.27 -8.10 -2.20
C GLY A 292 0.41 -9.13 -3.10
N LYS A 293 1.71 -9.33 -2.89
CA LYS A 293 2.54 -10.32 -3.61
C LYS A 293 2.66 -11.64 -2.83
N ASN A 294 1.74 -11.89 -1.89
CA ASN A 294 1.80 -13.07 -1.03
C ASN A 294 1.15 -14.29 -1.71
N ALA A 295 1.99 -15.15 -2.28
CA ALA A 295 1.55 -16.30 -3.05
C ALA A 295 0.80 -17.33 -2.17
N THR A 296 1.28 -17.56 -0.94
CA THR A 296 0.67 -18.51 0.00
C THR A 296 -0.74 -18.07 0.37
N LEU A 297 -0.93 -16.80 0.75
CA LEU A 297 -2.24 -16.28 1.13
C LEU A 297 -3.19 -16.20 -0.06
N LEU A 298 -2.72 -15.77 -1.23
CA LEU A 298 -3.54 -15.72 -2.44
C LEU A 298 -4.04 -17.09 -2.85
N TYR A 299 -3.15 -18.09 -2.85
CA TYR A 299 -3.51 -19.47 -3.13
C TYR A 299 -4.53 -20.00 -2.13
N ALA A 300 -4.30 -19.77 -0.83
CA ALA A 300 -5.20 -20.21 0.22
C ALA A 300 -6.59 -19.54 0.11
N ALA A 301 -6.63 -18.24 -0.19
CA ALA A 301 -7.87 -17.50 -0.38
C ALA A 301 -8.69 -18.04 -1.55
N VAL A 302 -8.07 -18.28 -2.70
CA VAL A 302 -8.76 -18.89 -3.85
C VAL A 302 -9.20 -20.31 -3.55
N ALA A 303 -8.33 -21.13 -2.94
CA ALA A 303 -8.65 -22.51 -2.63
C ALA A 303 -9.83 -22.64 -1.64
N GLU A 304 -9.92 -21.77 -0.63
CA GLU A 304 -11.04 -21.76 0.32
C GLU A 304 -12.31 -21.15 -0.28
N THR A 305 -12.18 -20.06 -1.04
CA THR A 305 -13.33 -19.39 -1.67
C THR A 305 -13.97 -20.25 -2.75
N LEU A 306 -13.19 -21.01 -3.55
CA LEU A 306 -13.73 -21.92 -4.57
C LEU A 306 -14.58 -23.07 -4.00
N LYS A 307 -14.40 -23.43 -2.72
CA LYS A 307 -15.26 -24.41 -2.05
C LYS A 307 -16.67 -23.86 -1.80
N GLN A 308 -16.86 -22.56 -1.95
CA GLN A 308 -18.10 -21.87 -1.64
C GLN A 308 -18.61 -21.16 -2.91
N ASN A 309 -19.92 -21.20 -3.15
CA ASN A 309 -20.51 -20.43 -4.25
C ASN A 309 -20.43 -18.94 -3.89
N SER A 310 -19.45 -18.22 -4.44
CA SER A 310 -19.50 -16.75 -4.46
C SER A 310 -20.60 -16.32 -5.42
N GLU A 311 -21.61 -15.62 -4.93
CA GLU A 311 -22.83 -15.27 -5.70
C GLU A 311 -22.53 -14.39 -6.93
N HIS A 312 -21.42 -13.65 -6.94
CA HIS A 312 -20.93 -12.89 -8.11
C HIS A 312 -19.78 -13.59 -8.85
N GLY A 313 -19.94 -14.88 -9.17
CA GLY A 313 -18.95 -15.64 -9.93
C GLY A 313 -19.43 -16.94 -10.59
N ARG A 314 -20.74 -17.21 -10.69
CA ARG A 314 -21.24 -18.47 -11.30
C ARG A 314 -22.48 -18.36 -12.18
N GLU A 315 -22.98 -17.18 -12.46
CA GLU A 315 -23.99 -17.01 -13.50
C GLU A 315 -23.43 -16.08 -14.57
N SER A 316 -23.55 -16.57 -15.80
CA SER A 316 -23.19 -15.94 -17.05
C SER A 316 -23.78 -14.55 -17.16
N ALA A 317 -23.12 -13.57 -16.54
CA ALA A 317 -22.66 -12.34 -17.15
C ALA A 317 -22.06 -11.43 -16.09
N TRP A 318 -20.84 -10.95 -16.33
CA TRP A 318 -20.39 -9.65 -15.81
C TRP A 318 -21.31 -8.48 -16.20
N MET A 319 -22.41 -8.75 -16.90
CA MET A 319 -23.37 -7.79 -17.42
C MET A 319 -24.34 -7.37 -16.33
N VAL A 320 -24.42 -6.06 -16.17
CA VAL A 320 -25.52 -5.41 -15.48
C VAL A 320 -26.37 -4.72 -16.54
N HIS A 321 -27.66 -5.03 -16.56
CA HIS A 321 -28.63 -4.33 -17.39
C HIS A 321 -29.10 -3.09 -16.63
N GLU A 322 -28.55 -1.92 -16.96
CA GLU A 322 -28.95 -0.66 -16.33
C GLU A 322 -29.27 0.36 -17.44
N GLY A 323 -30.54 0.79 -17.53
CA GLY A 323 -30.93 1.91 -18.41
C GLY A 323 -30.74 1.68 -19.92
N GLY A 324 -30.91 0.45 -20.42
CA GLY A 324 -30.87 0.13 -21.85
C GLY A 324 -29.48 -0.12 -22.45
N GLY A 325 -28.44 -0.29 -21.64
CA GLY A 325 -27.09 -0.68 -22.09
C GLY A 325 -26.47 -1.82 -21.27
N GLU A 326 -25.60 -2.61 -21.91
CA GLU A 326 -24.84 -3.71 -21.31
C GLU A 326 -23.54 -3.18 -20.66
N LYS A 327 -23.40 -3.24 -19.31
CA LYS A 327 -22.16 -2.84 -18.62
C LYS A 327 -21.43 -4.05 -18.04
N ARG A 328 -20.14 -4.23 -18.37
CA ARG A 328 -19.27 -5.30 -17.84
C ARG A 328 -18.38 -4.81 -16.71
N CYS A 329 -18.18 -5.62 -15.66
CA CYS A 329 -17.21 -5.34 -14.60
C CYS A 329 -15.78 -5.23 -15.17
N SER A 330 -15.00 -4.30 -14.61
CA SER A 330 -13.58 -4.09 -14.93
C SER A 330 -12.72 -4.19 -13.65
N PRO A 331 -11.39 -4.30 -13.75
CA PRO A 331 -10.51 -4.29 -12.58
C PRO A 331 -10.69 -3.05 -11.67
N ASP A 332 -11.03 -1.91 -12.26
CA ASP A 332 -11.26 -0.65 -11.54
C ASP A 332 -12.67 -0.54 -10.97
N ARG A 333 -13.62 -1.35 -11.44
CA ARG A 333 -15.02 -1.19 -11.08
C ARG A 333 -15.87 -2.45 -11.15
N CYS A 334 -16.53 -2.75 -10.04
CA CYS A 334 -17.63 -3.71 -10.00
C CYS A 334 -18.95 -2.99 -10.26
N TYR A 335 -19.67 -3.35 -11.32
CA TYR A 335 -21.04 -2.89 -11.54
C TYR A 335 -22.05 -3.75 -10.78
N TYR A 336 -21.64 -4.94 -10.35
CA TYR A 336 -22.44 -5.74 -9.44
C TYR A 336 -22.34 -5.15 -8.04
N VAL A 337 -23.32 -4.32 -7.72
CA VAL A 337 -23.60 -3.97 -6.34
C VAL A 337 -24.75 -4.89 -5.95
N GLU A 338 -24.49 -5.80 -5.02
CA GLU A 338 -25.47 -6.76 -4.47
C GLU A 338 -26.74 -6.01 -3.94
N ALA A 339 -26.63 -4.71 -3.63
CA ALA A 339 -27.74 -3.83 -3.25
C ALA A 339 -28.45 -3.07 -4.40
N HIS A 340 -27.88 -2.97 -5.62
CA HIS A 340 -28.46 -2.25 -6.78
C HIS A 340 -28.86 -3.15 -7.97
N ASN A 341 -28.34 -4.38 -8.07
CA ASN A 341 -28.66 -5.29 -9.18
C ASN A 341 -29.82 -6.24 -8.93
N ALA A 342 -30.32 -6.29 -7.69
CA ALA A 342 -31.75 -6.54 -7.57
C ALA A 342 -32.42 -5.31 -8.19
N SER A 343 -33.30 -5.55 -9.15
CA SER A 343 -34.28 -4.62 -9.72
C SER A 343 -34.98 -3.80 -8.62
N GLU A 344 -36.11 -3.18 -8.92
CA GLU A 344 -37.01 -2.70 -7.87
C GLU A 344 -37.47 -3.82 -6.88
N GLU A 345 -36.94 -5.06 -6.96
CA GLU A 345 -37.28 -6.29 -6.24
C GLU A 345 -36.17 -6.84 -5.30
N TYR A 346 -35.36 -6.00 -4.62
CA TYR A 346 -34.59 -6.56 -3.49
C TYR A 346 -35.55 -6.95 -2.36
N GLU A 347 -35.61 -8.25 -2.05
CA GLU A 347 -36.37 -8.78 -0.92
C GLU A 347 -35.46 -9.11 0.27
N THR A 348 -35.90 -8.71 1.47
CA THR A 348 -35.32 -9.17 2.75
C THR A 348 -35.24 -10.70 2.77
N GLN A 349 -34.16 -11.28 3.29
CA GLN A 349 -33.97 -12.73 3.29
C GLN A 349 -33.92 -13.30 4.72
N HIS A 350 -34.41 -14.52 4.89
CA HIS A 350 -34.45 -15.20 6.18
C HIS A 350 -33.04 -15.55 6.69
N ALA A 351 -32.92 -15.81 8.00
CA ALA A 351 -31.70 -16.32 8.60
C ALA A 351 -31.35 -17.70 8.02
N LEU A 352 -30.05 -18.05 7.93
CA LEU A 352 -29.60 -19.30 7.30
C LEU A 352 -30.22 -20.57 7.89
N SER A 353 -30.62 -20.55 9.15
CA SER A 353 -31.25 -21.66 9.86
C SER A 353 -32.79 -21.68 9.77
N CYS A 354 -33.41 -20.66 9.15
CA CYS A 354 -34.86 -20.54 9.09
C CYS A 354 -35.44 -21.51 8.05
N LYS A 355 -36.34 -22.39 8.52
CA LYS A 355 -37.15 -23.28 7.66
C LYS A 355 -38.64 -22.97 7.71
N ASP A 356 -39.00 -21.96 8.49
CA ASP A 356 -40.38 -21.61 8.81
C ASP A 356 -40.97 -20.72 7.72
N LYS A 357 -41.99 -21.24 7.04
CA LYS A 357 -42.73 -20.53 5.99
C LYS A 357 -43.69 -19.47 6.54
N SER A 358 -44.02 -19.52 7.84
CA SER A 358 -44.83 -18.53 8.55
C SER A 358 -44.02 -17.41 9.21
N CYS A 359 -42.70 -17.39 9.00
CA CYS A 359 -41.84 -16.34 9.54
C CYS A 359 -42.30 -14.98 8.99
N ARG A 360 -42.74 -14.08 9.89
CA ARG A 360 -43.26 -12.75 9.55
C ARG A 360 -42.20 -11.65 9.59
N SER A 361 -42.48 -10.54 8.91
CA SER A 361 -41.68 -9.30 8.98
C SER A 361 -42.01 -8.51 10.25
N VAL A 362 -41.00 -8.04 10.96
CA VAL A 362 -41.11 -7.35 12.26
C VAL A 362 -40.24 -6.09 12.25
N GLY A 363 -40.76 -5.01 12.81
CA GLY A 363 -40.07 -3.73 12.98
C GLY A 363 -40.42 -3.07 14.32
N PRO A 364 -39.73 -2.00 14.71
CA PRO A 364 -40.13 -1.17 15.84
C PRO A 364 -41.43 -0.42 15.53
N ASP A 365 -42.13 0.01 16.59
CA ASP A 365 -43.23 0.97 16.44
C ASP A 365 -42.72 2.27 15.78
N GLN A 366 -43.37 2.67 14.69
CA GLN A 366 -42.88 3.77 13.86
C GLN A 366 -43.12 5.15 14.47
N LYS A 367 -44.12 5.29 15.37
CA LYS A 367 -44.36 6.54 16.09
C LYS A 367 -43.28 6.75 17.14
N ASP A 368 -42.95 5.71 17.90
CA ASP A 368 -41.87 5.74 18.87
C ASP A 368 -40.51 5.98 18.19
N LEU A 369 -40.26 5.32 17.06
CA LEU A 369 -39.04 5.53 16.28
C LEU A 369 -38.96 6.97 15.73
N LYS A 370 -40.04 7.50 15.16
CA LYS A 370 -40.07 8.89 14.67
C LYS A 370 -39.74 9.86 15.80
N GLN A 371 -40.38 9.72 16.96
CA GLN A 371 -40.14 10.56 18.13
C GLN A 371 -38.67 10.51 18.58
N SER A 372 -38.10 9.31 18.68
CA SER A 372 -36.70 9.10 19.05
C SER A 372 -35.71 9.73 18.05
N LEU A 373 -36.03 9.70 16.75
CA LEU A 373 -35.21 10.36 15.71
C LEU A 373 -35.31 11.88 15.75
N HIS A 374 -36.44 12.45 16.17
CA HIS A 374 -36.54 13.89 16.44
C HIS A 374 -35.65 14.30 17.62
N GLU A 375 -35.65 13.52 18.69
CA GLU A 375 -34.75 13.75 19.83
C GLU A 375 -33.28 13.67 19.41
N LEU A 376 -32.93 12.73 18.55
CA LEU A 376 -31.60 12.65 17.94
C LEU A 376 -31.26 13.93 17.18
N LYS A 377 -32.13 14.35 16.25
CA LYS A 377 -31.92 15.56 15.46
C LYS A 377 -31.72 16.78 16.36
N ASN A 378 -32.56 16.96 17.37
CA ASN A 378 -32.47 18.07 18.31
C ASN A 378 -31.15 18.02 19.11
N SER A 379 -30.74 16.83 19.58
CA SER A 379 -29.49 16.67 20.33
C SER A 379 -28.22 16.92 19.49
N ILE A 380 -28.30 16.78 18.17
CA ILE A 380 -27.20 17.12 17.24
C ILE A 380 -27.13 18.63 17.00
N ASP A 381 -28.28 19.30 16.94
CA ASP A 381 -28.37 20.73 16.66
C ASP A 381 -28.06 21.59 17.90
N GLU A 382 -28.21 21.04 19.11
CA GLU A 382 -27.91 21.70 20.37
C GLU A 382 -26.44 21.51 20.82
N GLU A 383 -25.69 22.60 20.87
CA GLU A 383 -24.30 22.60 21.32
C GLU A 383 -24.22 22.25 22.82
N ASN A 384 -23.47 21.18 23.15
CA ASN A 384 -23.31 20.59 24.50
C ASN A 384 -24.45 19.69 25.01
N SER A 385 -25.43 19.34 24.18
CA SER A 385 -26.42 18.33 24.56
C SER A 385 -25.85 16.91 24.48
N ILE A 386 -26.25 16.06 25.43
CA ILE A 386 -25.92 14.62 25.39
C ILE A 386 -26.59 14.05 24.15
N LEU A 387 -25.82 13.43 23.26
CA LEU A 387 -26.36 12.79 22.07
C LEU A 387 -27.39 11.72 22.46
N ARG A 388 -28.61 11.82 21.92
CA ARG A 388 -29.71 10.88 22.19
C ARG A 388 -30.04 10.13 20.91
N PHE A 389 -29.71 8.85 20.79
CA PHE A 389 -30.08 8.04 19.62
C PHE A 389 -30.94 6.83 19.99
N PRO A 390 -31.79 6.32 19.07
CA PRO A 390 -32.57 5.12 19.30
C PRO A 390 -31.69 3.88 19.43
N LEU A 391 -32.14 2.96 20.27
CA LEU A 391 -31.68 1.57 20.40
C LEU A 391 -32.89 0.63 20.37
N LEU A 392 -32.65 -0.63 20.03
CA LEU A 392 -33.68 -1.66 19.99
C LEU A 392 -33.48 -2.67 21.10
N ARG A 393 -34.58 -3.07 21.73
CA ARG A 393 -34.66 -4.23 22.64
C ARG A 393 -35.64 -5.24 22.07
N VAL A 394 -35.24 -6.51 22.03
CA VAL A 394 -36.18 -7.60 21.72
C VAL A 394 -37.05 -7.88 22.96
N THR A 395 -38.37 -7.82 22.79
CA THR A 395 -39.36 -8.13 23.83
C THR A 395 -40.24 -9.31 23.39
N GLY A 396 -40.67 -10.14 24.34
CA GLY A 396 -41.39 -11.38 24.04
C GLY A 396 -40.47 -12.56 23.67
N GLU A 397 -41.04 -13.76 23.57
CA GLU A 397 -40.33 -14.99 23.18
C GLU A 397 -41.02 -15.66 21.99
N GLY A 398 -40.28 -16.50 21.27
CA GLY A 398 -40.86 -17.30 20.18
C GLY A 398 -41.45 -16.44 19.05
N GLU A 399 -42.69 -16.71 18.65
CA GLU A 399 -43.37 -15.99 17.57
C GLU A 399 -43.88 -14.60 17.98
N GLU A 400 -43.87 -14.26 19.27
CA GLU A 400 -44.33 -12.97 19.78
C GLU A 400 -43.22 -11.92 19.89
N ALA A 401 -42.00 -12.25 19.43
CA ALA A 401 -40.87 -11.33 19.46
C ALA A 401 -41.21 -10.00 18.74
N THR A 402 -41.13 -8.91 19.47
CA THR A 402 -41.35 -7.52 19.04
C THR A 402 -40.12 -6.68 19.35
N LEU A 403 -40.05 -5.48 18.75
CA LEU A 403 -38.94 -4.55 18.94
C LEU A 403 -39.41 -3.30 19.67
N GLN A 404 -38.87 -3.08 20.86
CA GLN A 404 -39.08 -1.88 21.63
C GLN A 404 -37.97 -0.86 21.34
N VAL A 405 -38.34 0.38 21.04
CA VAL A 405 -37.41 1.51 20.92
C VAL A 405 -37.04 2.02 22.32
N LYS A 406 -35.75 2.24 22.56
CA LYS A 406 -35.21 2.86 23.78
C LYS A 406 -34.26 3.98 23.41
N GLN A 407 -34.35 5.12 24.09
CA GLN A 407 -33.36 6.18 23.92
C GLN A 407 -32.06 5.79 24.63
N TRP A 408 -30.92 5.97 23.98
CA TRP A 408 -29.63 5.81 24.63
C TRP A 408 -29.37 6.92 25.66
N SER A 409 -28.63 6.56 26.71
CA SER A 409 -28.08 7.45 27.72
C SER A 409 -26.69 7.00 28.12
N GLU A 410 -25.89 7.91 28.66
CA GLU A 410 -24.54 7.60 29.11
C GLU A 410 -24.52 6.42 30.11
N GLY A 411 -23.53 5.54 29.98
CA GLY A 411 -23.42 4.32 30.78
C GLY A 411 -24.22 3.11 30.26
N VAL A 412 -25.15 3.29 29.33
CA VAL A 412 -25.90 2.17 28.73
C VAL A 412 -25.04 1.42 27.74
N GLN A 413 -24.84 0.12 28.00
CA GLN A 413 -24.13 -0.80 27.10
C GLN A 413 -25.08 -1.34 26.02
N PHE A 414 -24.59 -1.41 24.78
CA PHE A 414 -25.30 -1.94 23.63
C PHE A 414 -24.32 -2.46 22.59
N ALA A 415 -24.83 -3.25 21.64
CA ALA A 415 -24.07 -3.71 20.48
C ALA A 415 -24.54 -3.06 19.18
N THR A 416 -23.64 -2.79 18.25
CA THR A 416 -23.99 -2.46 16.86
C THR A 416 -23.94 -3.71 16.00
N ILE A 417 -24.86 -3.82 15.05
CA ILE A 417 -24.89 -4.91 14.08
C ILE A 417 -24.34 -4.40 12.75
N SER A 418 -23.10 -4.77 12.46
CA SER A 418 -22.38 -4.42 11.25
C SER A 418 -22.56 -5.53 10.22
N HIS A 419 -23.30 -5.27 9.15
CA HIS A 419 -23.78 -6.33 8.26
C HIS A 419 -23.69 -5.98 6.77
N VAL A 420 -23.76 -7.00 5.92
CA VAL A 420 -23.91 -6.80 4.47
C VAL A 420 -25.40 -6.62 4.15
N TRP A 421 -25.81 -5.39 3.83
CA TRP A 421 -27.21 -5.01 3.59
C TRP A 421 -27.98 -5.97 2.68
N SER A 422 -27.35 -6.37 1.58
CA SER A 422 -27.88 -7.26 0.54
C SER A 422 -27.98 -8.73 0.93
N GLN A 423 -27.39 -9.14 2.06
CA GLN A 423 -27.44 -10.53 2.55
C GLN A 423 -28.62 -10.79 3.47
N GLY A 424 -29.72 -10.04 3.31
CA GLY A 424 -31.01 -10.32 3.93
C GLY A 424 -31.42 -9.44 5.10
N LEU A 425 -30.51 -8.64 5.64
CA LEU A 425 -30.75 -7.76 6.79
C LEU A 425 -31.06 -6.30 6.38
N GLY A 426 -31.00 -5.97 5.09
CA GLY A 426 -31.48 -4.70 4.52
C GLY A 426 -32.96 -4.71 4.17
N ASN A 427 -33.60 -3.54 4.11
CA ASN A 427 -34.98 -3.36 3.62
C ASN A 427 -35.17 -1.94 3.02
N ARG A 428 -35.69 -1.83 1.79
CA ARG A 428 -36.01 -0.53 1.15
C ARG A 428 -37.43 -0.04 1.47
N SER A 429 -38.31 -0.96 1.84
CA SER A 429 -39.75 -0.71 1.94
C SER A 429 -40.18 -0.12 3.27
N GLY A 430 -39.42 -0.34 4.34
CA GLY A 430 -39.69 0.19 5.68
C GLY A 430 -38.70 -0.36 6.72
N PRO A 431 -38.78 0.07 7.98
CA PRO A 431 -37.93 -0.38 9.08
C PRO A 431 -38.33 -1.78 9.58
N LYS A 432 -38.30 -2.81 8.72
CA LYS A 432 -38.72 -4.17 9.10
C LYS A 432 -37.75 -5.23 8.57
N ILE A 433 -37.56 -6.32 9.31
CA ILE A 433 -36.82 -7.51 8.86
C ILE A 433 -37.52 -8.78 9.35
N TRP A 434 -37.15 -9.94 8.81
CA TRP A 434 -37.76 -11.21 9.21
C TRP A 434 -37.54 -11.53 10.70
N SER A 435 -38.58 -12.01 11.39
CA SER A 435 -38.52 -12.38 12.80
C SER A 435 -37.42 -13.41 13.12
N CYS A 436 -37.09 -14.31 12.19
CA CYS A 436 -35.96 -15.22 12.33
C CYS A 436 -34.59 -14.51 12.45
N GLN A 437 -34.42 -13.36 11.79
CA GLN A 437 -33.22 -12.53 11.90
C GLN A 437 -33.14 -11.86 13.28
N ILE A 438 -34.28 -11.40 13.81
CA ILE A 438 -34.36 -10.85 15.18
C ILE A 438 -33.97 -11.89 16.22
N LYS A 439 -34.51 -13.12 16.11
CA LYS A 439 -34.14 -14.25 16.97
C LYS A 439 -32.65 -14.59 16.87
N TYR A 440 -32.11 -14.53 15.67
CA TYR A 440 -30.69 -14.76 15.41
C TYR A 440 -29.82 -13.69 16.10
N ILE A 441 -30.13 -12.41 15.92
CA ILE A 441 -29.45 -11.30 16.59
C ILE A 441 -29.55 -11.45 18.10
N GLN A 442 -30.73 -11.73 18.64
CA GLN A 442 -30.92 -11.94 20.08
C GLN A 442 -30.02 -13.08 20.61
N SER A 443 -29.85 -14.15 19.84
CA SER A 443 -28.98 -15.27 20.20
C SER A 443 -27.50 -14.87 20.18
N LEU A 444 -27.07 -14.03 19.22
CA LEU A 444 -25.71 -13.47 19.18
C LEU A 444 -25.43 -12.59 20.40
N LEU A 445 -26.37 -11.71 20.76
CA LEU A 445 -26.21 -10.77 21.87
C LEU A 445 -26.00 -11.49 23.22
N LYS A 446 -26.67 -12.63 23.41
CA LYS A 446 -26.51 -13.50 24.60
C LYS A 446 -25.13 -14.13 24.72
N LEU A 447 -24.36 -14.22 23.62
CA LEU A 447 -23.00 -14.80 23.60
C LEU A 447 -21.90 -13.76 23.83
N LEU A 448 -22.24 -12.47 23.82
CA LEU A 448 -21.27 -11.39 24.05
C LEU A 448 -20.88 -11.28 25.52
N LYS A 449 -19.63 -10.91 25.78
CA LYS A 449 -19.11 -10.63 27.12
C LYS A 449 -19.44 -9.18 27.50
N TRP A 450 -20.37 -8.97 28.42
CA TRP A 450 -20.74 -7.65 28.94
C TRP A 450 -19.97 -7.35 30.24
N GLY A 451 -19.76 -6.06 30.57
CA GLY A 451 -19.01 -5.65 31.77
C GLY A 451 -19.78 -5.88 33.08
N GLU A 452 -19.15 -5.62 34.24
CA GLU A 452 -19.76 -5.81 35.57
C GLU A 452 -21.07 -5.02 35.76
N GLU A 453 -22.06 -5.69 36.38
CA GLU A 453 -23.45 -5.26 36.51
C GLU A 453 -23.58 -4.00 37.40
N LYS A 454 -24.36 -3.01 36.94
CA LYS A 454 -24.86 -1.94 37.82
C LYS A 454 -26.36 -2.06 38.11
N GLU A 455 -27.13 -2.80 37.29
CA GLU A 455 -28.57 -3.05 37.49
C GLU A 455 -28.96 -4.43 36.94
N GLU A 456 -29.68 -5.23 37.73
CA GLU A 456 -30.18 -6.55 37.34
C GLU A 456 -31.22 -6.45 36.19
N GLY A 457 -30.96 -7.11 35.05
CA GLY A 457 -31.95 -7.35 33.99
C GLY A 457 -31.94 -6.43 32.76
N THR A 458 -31.02 -5.46 32.67
CA THR A 458 -30.96 -4.46 31.57
C THR A 458 -29.72 -4.55 30.67
N GLN A 459 -28.66 -5.27 31.06
CA GLN A 459 -27.43 -5.35 30.28
C GLN A 459 -27.53 -6.33 29.09
N GLY A 460 -26.99 -5.92 27.95
CA GLY A 460 -26.62 -6.82 26.85
C GLY A 460 -27.69 -7.26 25.85
N ASN A 461 -28.93 -6.76 25.97
CA ASN A 461 -30.01 -7.03 25.01
C ASN A 461 -30.34 -5.82 24.10
N LEU A 462 -29.63 -4.71 24.28
CA LEU A 462 -29.79 -3.52 23.45
C LEU A 462 -28.88 -3.60 22.24
N PHE A 463 -29.42 -3.28 21.08
CA PHE A 463 -28.64 -3.23 19.86
C PHE A 463 -29.07 -2.11 18.92
N TRP A 464 -28.16 -1.77 18.02
CA TRP A 464 -28.39 -0.81 16.95
C TRP A 464 -28.22 -1.52 15.60
N LEU A 465 -29.20 -1.32 14.70
CA LEU A 465 -29.18 -1.82 13.33
C LEU A 465 -29.66 -0.71 12.41
N ASP A 466 -28.80 -0.29 11.48
CA ASP A 466 -29.04 0.80 10.52
C ASP A 466 -30.31 0.59 9.69
N THR A 467 -30.58 -0.63 9.23
CA THR A 467 -31.80 -0.94 8.47
C THR A 467 -33.09 -0.51 9.20
N LEU A 468 -33.12 -0.67 10.52
CA LEU A 468 -34.30 -0.40 11.34
C LEU A 468 -34.30 1.02 11.91
N LEU A 469 -33.12 1.56 12.25
CA LEU A 469 -32.97 2.83 12.96
C LEU A 469 -32.54 4.00 12.09
N SER A 470 -32.24 3.77 10.81
CA SER A 470 -32.02 4.78 9.79
C SER A 470 -32.86 4.48 8.53
N PRO A 471 -34.20 4.34 8.65
CA PRO A 471 -35.02 3.86 7.56
C PRO A 471 -35.06 4.84 6.38
N PRO A 472 -35.13 4.32 5.14
CA PRO A 472 -35.40 5.17 3.99
C PRO A 472 -36.81 5.76 4.08
N ARG A 473 -37.81 5.07 4.61
CA ARG A 473 -39.17 5.61 4.75
C ARG A 473 -39.90 4.92 5.88
N PHE A 474 -40.99 5.54 6.31
CA PHE A 474 -42.00 4.92 7.15
C PHE A 474 -43.13 4.40 6.25
N ASP A 475 -43.60 3.18 6.53
CA ASP A 475 -44.69 2.54 5.79
C ASP A 475 -46.03 2.58 6.56
N GLU A 476 -46.01 2.88 7.85
CA GLU A 476 -47.22 2.94 8.69
C GLU A 476 -47.66 4.37 9.03
N ILE A 477 -46.77 5.35 8.83
CA ILE A 477 -47.04 6.77 9.11
C ILE A 477 -46.58 7.63 7.94
N ASP A 478 -47.34 8.70 7.67
CA ASP A 478 -46.97 9.70 6.67
C ASP A 478 -45.99 10.72 7.30
N VAL A 479 -44.85 10.89 6.64
CA VAL A 479 -43.77 11.80 7.06
C VAL A 479 -43.37 12.59 5.83
N GLY A 480 -43.50 13.92 5.90
CA GLY A 480 -43.19 14.81 4.79
C GLY A 480 -41.75 14.63 4.30
N GLU A 481 -41.52 14.82 3.01
CA GLU A 481 -40.21 14.54 2.38
C GLU A 481 -39.06 15.34 3.02
N GLU A 482 -39.29 16.61 3.36
CA GLU A 482 -38.30 17.46 4.02
C GLU A 482 -37.99 16.98 5.45
N GLU A 483 -39.02 16.61 6.20
CA GLU A 483 -38.87 16.07 7.55
C GLU A 483 -38.06 14.76 7.51
N MET A 484 -38.43 13.83 6.62
CA MET A 484 -37.73 12.57 6.43
C MET A 484 -36.27 12.79 6.00
N ALA A 485 -36.00 13.74 5.10
CA ALA A 485 -34.64 14.09 4.71
C ALA A 485 -33.81 14.63 5.89
N GLY A 486 -34.44 15.42 6.78
CA GLY A 486 -33.85 15.90 8.02
C GLY A 486 -33.51 14.75 8.98
N LEU A 487 -34.44 13.83 9.20
CA LEU A 487 -34.24 12.66 10.07
C LEU A 487 -33.12 11.75 9.54
N ARG A 488 -33.13 11.40 8.24
CA ARG A 488 -32.05 10.59 7.64
C ARG A 488 -30.68 11.25 7.77
N ARG A 489 -30.61 12.57 7.59
CA ARG A 489 -29.36 13.31 7.76
C ARG A 489 -28.85 13.23 9.20
N ALA A 490 -29.73 13.37 10.19
CA ALA A 490 -29.39 13.21 11.60
C ALA A 490 -28.88 11.78 11.89
N SER A 491 -29.60 10.75 11.41
CA SER A 491 -29.18 9.36 11.55
C SER A 491 -27.79 9.11 10.96
N VAL A 492 -27.54 9.54 9.71
CA VAL A 492 -26.24 9.36 9.04
C VAL A 492 -25.11 10.09 9.78
N LYS A 493 -25.35 11.33 10.23
CA LYS A 493 -24.36 12.09 11.02
C LYS A 493 -24.02 11.40 12.35
N SER A 494 -24.99 10.72 12.96
CA SER A 494 -24.79 10.05 14.26
C SER A 494 -24.06 8.70 14.17
N ILE A 495 -23.88 8.11 12.99
CA ILE A 495 -23.30 6.77 12.84
C ILE A 495 -21.93 6.67 13.52
N PHE A 496 -21.07 7.69 13.36
CA PHE A 496 -19.77 7.71 14.02
C PHE A 496 -19.91 7.59 15.53
N ASP A 497 -20.76 8.44 16.13
CA ASP A 497 -20.96 8.47 17.57
C ASP A 497 -21.61 7.20 18.14
N VAL A 498 -22.53 6.59 17.38
CA VAL A 498 -23.18 5.32 17.75
C VAL A 498 -22.14 4.21 17.83
N TYR A 499 -21.32 4.04 16.80
CA TYR A 499 -20.29 2.99 16.82
C TYR A 499 -19.18 3.27 17.84
N ASP A 500 -18.86 4.54 18.13
CA ASP A 500 -17.84 4.91 19.13
C ASP A 500 -18.27 4.57 20.56
N ARG A 501 -19.59 4.69 20.82
CA ARG A 501 -20.20 4.41 22.12
C ARG A 501 -20.62 2.94 22.26
N ALA A 502 -20.64 2.18 21.17
CA ALA A 502 -20.98 0.76 21.19
C ALA A 502 -19.97 -0.03 22.02
N THR A 503 -20.48 -0.94 22.86
CA THR A 503 -19.63 -1.85 23.63
C THR A 503 -19.05 -2.93 22.71
N HIS A 504 -19.87 -3.42 21.78
CA HIS A 504 -19.50 -4.44 20.80
C HIS A 504 -20.03 -4.06 19.42
N GLY A 505 -19.27 -4.35 18.37
CA GLY A 505 -19.74 -4.36 17.00
C GLY A 505 -19.72 -5.78 16.49
N VAL A 506 -20.86 -6.30 16.06
CA VAL A 506 -21.01 -7.69 15.61
C VAL A 506 -21.05 -7.73 14.09
N ILE A 507 -20.04 -8.37 13.48
CA ILE A 507 -19.96 -8.60 12.04
C ILE A 507 -20.85 -9.78 11.68
N ILE A 508 -21.82 -9.52 10.81
CA ILE A 508 -22.67 -10.54 10.19
C ILE A 508 -22.43 -10.53 8.67
N ASP A 509 -21.67 -11.52 8.21
CA ASP A 509 -21.44 -11.80 6.79
C ASP A 509 -21.62 -13.30 6.55
N ARG A 510 -22.46 -13.67 5.58
CA ARG A 510 -22.82 -15.08 5.34
C ARG A 510 -21.64 -15.95 4.95
N HIS A 511 -20.65 -15.39 4.25
CA HIS A 511 -19.45 -16.11 3.87
C HIS A 511 -18.59 -16.41 5.10
N VAL A 512 -18.40 -15.40 5.96
CA VAL A 512 -17.63 -15.56 7.20
C VAL A 512 -18.36 -16.49 8.19
N MET A 513 -19.67 -16.36 8.31
CA MET A 513 -20.48 -17.17 9.22
C MET A 513 -20.29 -18.68 9.01
N ARG A 514 -20.14 -19.14 7.77
CA ARG A 514 -19.94 -20.57 7.44
C ARG A 514 -18.62 -21.16 7.95
N SER A 515 -17.77 -20.35 8.57
CA SER A 515 -16.44 -20.74 9.08
C SER A 515 -16.46 -21.27 10.51
N ASN A 516 -17.61 -21.64 11.06
CA ASN A 516 -17.68 -22.18 12.42
C ASN A 516 -16.81 -23.43 12.58
N GLY A 517 -16.03 -23.49 13.66
CA GLY A 517 -15.05 -24.55 13.91
C GLY A 517 -13.80 -24.51 13.01
N ALA A 518 -13.68 -23.53 12.10
CA ALA A 518 -12.48 -23.33 11.31
C ALA A 518 -11.35 -22.71 12.14
N LYS A 519 -10.12 -22.84 11.65
CA LYS A 519 -8.94 -22.27 12.30
C LYS A 519 -8.90 -20.75 12.10
N PRO A 520 -8.28 -19.96 13.02
CA PRO A 520 -8.21 -18.49 12.91
C PRO A 520 -7.75 -17.97 11.55
N ARG A 521 -6.71 -18.59 10.96
CA ARG A 521 -6.23 -18.24 9.61
C ARG A 521 -7.30 -18.39 8.52
N THR A 522 -8.16 -19.40 8.61
CA THR A 522 -9.23 -19.65 7.63
C THR A 522 -10.34 -18.62 7.81
N ILE A 523 -10.70 -18.32 9.05
CA ILE A 523 -11.67 -17.24 9.38
C ILE A 523 -11.16 -15.91 8.85
N GLY A 524 -9.88 -15.57 9.08
CA GLY A 524 -9.27 -14.34 8.57
C GLY A 524 -9.22 -14.26 7.04
N ILE A 525 -8.94 -15.37 6.35
CA ILE A 525 -9.01 -15.46 4.88
C ILE A 525 -10.43 -15.21 4.36
N HIS A 526 -11.44 -15.83 4.97
CA HIS A 526 -12.84 -15.61 4.61
C HIS A 526 -13.24 -14.16 4.90
N LEU A 527 -12.81 -13.58 6.02
CA LEU A 527 -13.06 -12.18 6.35
C LEU A 527 -12.46 -11.24 5.29
N LEU A 528 -11.19 -11.43 4.90
CA LEU A 528 -10.54 -10.63 3.85
C LEU A 528 -11.28 -10.74 2.50
N SER A 529 -11.82 -11.93 2.19
CA SER A 529 -12.52 -12.21 0.93
C SER A 529 -14.02 -11.85 0.97
N SER A 530 -14.53 -11.42 2.12
CA SER A 530 -15.96 -11.24 2.40
C SER A 530 -16.57 -10.01 1.73
N GLY A 531 -17.90 -9.99 1.57
CA GLY A 531 -18.61 -8.82 1.07
C GLY A 531 -18.52 -7.65 2.07
N TRP A 532 -18.49 -7.96 3.36
CA TRP A 532 -18.32 -6.98 4.42
C TRP A 532 -16.99 -6.22 4.31
N MET A 533 -15.87 -6.90 4.09
CA MET A 533 -14.55 -6.27 3.98
C MET A 533 -14.43 -5.33 2.78
N LYS A 534 -15.21 -5.58 1.72
CA LYS A 534 -15.21 -4.78 0.48
C LYS A 534 -16.06 -3.52 0.56
N ARG A 535 -16.88 -3.31 1.60
CA ARG A 535 -17.76 -2.12 1.67
C ARG A 535 -17.04 -0.95 2.32
N LEU A 536 -17.11 0.24 1.75
CA LEU A 536 -16.45 1.41 2.34
C LEU A 536 -17.02 1.78 3.72
N TRP A 537 -18.35 1.70 3.87
CA TRP A 537 -19.04 2.06 5.12
C TRP A 537 -18.64 1.17 6.32
N THR A 538 -18.39 -0.12 6.08
CA THR A 538 -17.99 -1.04 7.15
C THR A 538 -16.60 -0.76 7.71
N LEU A 539 -15.75 -0.02 6.99
CA LEU A 539 -14.43 0.40 7.48
C LEU A 539 -14.56 1.29 8.71
N GLN A 540 -15.48 2.25 8.67
CA GLN A 540 -15.76 3.12 9.80
C GLN A 540 -16.31 2.30 10.97
N GLU A 541 -17.26 1.42 10.70
CA GLU A 541 -17.88 0.55 11.71
C GLU A 541 -16.80 -0.28 12.44
N ALA A 542 -15.83 -0.80 11.69
CA ALA A 542 -14.72 -1.59 12.25
C ALA A 542 -13.68 -0.77 13.02
N PHE A 543 -13.37 0.43 12.54
CA PHE A 543 -12.35 1.31 13.11
C PHE A 543 -12.80 1.97 14.41
N VAL A 544 -14.06 2.41 14.43
CA VAL A 544 -14.58 3.26 15.51
C VAL A 544 -14.99 2.42 16.71
N THR A 545 -15.45 1.19 16.50
CA THR A 545 -15.87 0.28 17.56
C THR A 545 -14.71 -0.23 18.40
N ARG A 546 -14.89 -0.25 19.72
CA ARG A 546 -13.89 -0.71 20.69
C ARG A 546 -13.61 -2.22 20.61
N SER A 547 -14.65 -3.03 20.58
CA SER A 547 -14.60 -4.50 20.50
C SER A 547 -15.33 -4.96 19.24
N LEU A 548 -14.66 -5.69 18.36
CA LEU A 548 -15.21 -6.11 17.07
C LEU A 548 -15.33 -7.62 17.05
N SER A 549 -16.55 -8.12 17.09
CA SER A 549 -16.86 -9.55 17.19
C SER A 549 -17.36 -10.11 15.86
N ILE A 550 -16.98 -11.34 15.53
CA ILE A 550 -17.39 -12.06 14.33
C ILE A 550 -18.45 -13.10 14.70
N ALA A 551 -19.59 -13.06 14.02
CA ALA A 551 -20.61 -14.09 14.12
C ALA A 551 -20.24 -15.32 13.26
N LEU A 552 -20.26 -16.51 13.86
CA LEU A 552 -19.99 -17.79 13.22
C LEU A 552 -21.17 -18.75 13.43
N GLN A 553 -21.52 -19.51 12.40
CA GLN A 553 -22.64 -20.45 12.43
C GLN A 553 -22.28 -21.78 11.74
N GLY A 554 -22.41 -22.88 12.48
CA GLY A 554 -22.17 -24.25 11.99
C GLY A 554 -23.35 -25.15 12.34
N GLY A 555 -24.32 -25.25 11.42
CA GLY A 555 -25.58 -25.92 11.70
C GLY A 555 -26.36 -25.21 12.82
N PRO A 556 -26.73 -25.90 13.92
CA PRO A 556 -27.43 -25.27 15.05
C PRO A 556 -26.49 -24.47 15.97
N ASN A 557 -25.17 -24.65 15.87
CA ASN A 557 -24.22 -24.04 16.78
C ASN A 557 -23.88 -22.62 16.34
N LEU A 558 -24.11 -21.67 17.24
CA LEU A 558 -23.78 -20.27 17.11
C LEU A 558 -22.56 -19.95 17.98
N GLU A 559 -21.59 -19.23 17.41
CA GLU A 559 -20.41 -18.78 18.12
C GLU A 559 -20.15 -17.30 17.79
N VAL A 560 -19.64 -16.56 18.77
CA VAL A 560 -19.17 -15.19 18.60
C VAL A 560 -17.72 -15.12 19.08
N ARG A 561 -16.82 -14.66 18.22
CA ARG A 561 -15.40 -14.50 18.54
C ARG A 561 -14.99 -13.05 18.41
N ASP A 562 -14.35 -12.49 19.42
CA ASP A 562 -13.70 -11.18 19.29
C ASP A 562 -12.53 -11.26 18.29
N LEU A 563 -12.40 -10.26 17.42
CA LEU A 563 -11.42 -10.23 16.33
C LEU A 563 -9.99 -10.10 16.85
N ASP A 564 -9.79 -9.31 17.90
CA ASP A 564 -8.49 -9.13 18.50
C ASP A 564 -8.08 -10.44 19.21
N ASP A 565 -8.99 -11.05 19.98
CA ASP A 565 -8.81 -12.37 20.62
C ASP A 565 -8.62 -13.52 19.61
N LEU A 566 -9.27 -13.47 18.44
CA LEU A 566 -9.22 -14.54 17.42
C LEU A 566 -7.78 -14.89 17.02
N PHE A 567 -6.93 -13.89 16.93
CA PHE A 567 -5.52 -14.04 16.55
C PHE A 567 -4.57 -14.07 17.76
N HIS A 568 -5.07 -13.84 18.97
CA HIS A 568 -4.32 -14.10 20.20
C HIS A 568 -4.26 -15.62 20.42
N LEU A 569 -3.12 -16.20 20.07
CA LEU A 569 -2.88 -17.64 20.23
C LEU A 569 -3.01 -18.02 21.72
N GLU A 570 -4.08 -18.74 22.09
CA GLU A 570 -4.22 -19.43 23.39
C GLU A 570 -3.02 -20.36 23.69
N GLU A 571 -2.26 -20.77 22.67
CA GLU A 571 -1.05 -21.60 22.79
C GLU A 571 0.16 -20.88 23.41
N SER A 572 0.10 -19.56 23.64
CA SER A 572 1.20 -18.77 24.23
C SER A 572 1.27 -18.84 25.75
N ASN A 573 0.20 -19.24 26.45
CA ASN A 573 0.10 -19.11 27.91
C ASN A 573 0.30 -20.42 28.70
N ASN A 574 0.55 -21.58 28.07
CA ASN A 574 0.77 -22.81 28.86
C ASN A 574 1.71 -23.87 28.26
N THR A 575 2.41 -23.58 27.16
CA THR A 575 3.47 -24.44 26.64
C THR A 575 4.61 -23.59 26.15
N ASP A 576 5.82 -23.85 26.65
CA ASP A 576 7.03 -23.18 26.21
C ASP A 576 7.11 -23.29 24.68
N PHE A 577 7.31 -22.18 23.94
CA PHE A 577 7.32 -22.16 22.45
C PHE A 577 8.29 -23.19 21.83
N LYS A 578 9.25 -23.64 22.64
CA LYS A 578 10.22 -24.72 22.38
C LYS A 578 9.59 -26.10 22.18
N ASP A 579 8.43 -26.37 22.79
CA ASP A 579 7.80 -27.69 22.83
C ASP A 579 6.77 -27.92 21.70
N LEU A 580 6.39 -26.87 20.95
CA LEU A 580 5.51 -27.04 19.80
C LEU A 580 6.16 -27.90 18.70
N LYS A 581 5.32 -28.74 18.08
CA LYS A 581 5.68 -29.47 16.85
C LYS A 581 5.92 -28.47 15.72
N ALA A 582 6.90 -28.75 14.85
CA ALA A 582 7.28 -27.81 13.79
C ALA A 582 6.15 -27.45 12.81
N THR A 583 5.20 -28.37 12.59
CA THR A 583 3.98 -28.11 11.80
C THR A 583 3.05 -27.08 12.44
N ALA A 584 3.07 -26.90 13.76
CA ALA A 584 2.33 -25.86 14.45
C ALA A 584 2.99 -24.48 14.24
N ARG A 585 4.32 -24.38 14.25
CA ARG A 585 5.05 -23.12 14.02
C ARG A 585 4.85 -22.52 12.63
N LEU A 586 4.82 -23.35 11.59
CA LEU A 586 4.47 -22.91 10.24
C LEU A 586 3.03 -22.41 10.15
N GLN A 587 2.10 -23.05 10.88
CA GLN A 587 0.72 -22.60 10.97
C GLN A 587 0.59 -21.28 11.73
N ILE A 588 1.41 -21.05 12.75
CA ILE A 588 1.52 -19.76 13.46
C ILE A 588 1.95 -18.68 12.49
N SER A 589 3.00 -18.91 11.69
CA SER A 589 3.46 -17.89 10.72
C SER A 589 2.37 -17.51 9.71
N MET A 590 1.64 -18.48 9.16
CA MET A 590 0.53 -18.15 8.25
C MET A 590 -0.58 -17.37 8.97
N THR A 591 -0.83 -17.68 10.24
CA THR A 591 -1.83 -16.98 11.06
C THR A 591 -1.39 -15.54 11.30
N ASP A 592 -0.11 -15.30 11.60
CA ASP A 592 0.46 -13.95 11.74
C ASP A 592 0.38 -13.15 10.45
N MET A 593 0.66 -13.78 9.30
CA MET A 593 0.54 -13.12 7.98
C MET A 593 -0.92 -12.73 7.67
N VAL A 594 -1.89 -13.62 7.95
CA VAL A 594 -3.32 -13.31 7.80
C VAL A 594 -3.73 -12.19 8.75
N ARG A 595 -3.31 -12.27 10.02
CA ARG A 595 -3.56 -11.26 11.05
C ARG A 595 -3.11 -9.89 10.59
N GLU A 596 -1.87 -9.79 10.10
CA GLU A 596 -1.30 -8.54 9.60
C GLU A 596 -2.12 -7.98 8.44
N LYS A 597 -2.51 -8.81 7.47
CA LYS A 597 -3.36 -8.36 6.35
C LYS A 597 -4.76 -7.94 6.79
N VAL A 598 -5.39 -8.65 7.72
CA VAL A 598 -6.68 -8.26 8.28
C VAL A 598 -6.58 -6.89 8.95
N PHE A 599 -5.59 -6.68 9.83
CA PHE A 599 -5.45 -5.39 10.51
C PHE A 599 -5.06 -4.27 9.57
N GLN A 600 -4.16 -4.48 8.60
CA GLN A 600 -3.82 -3.47 7.58
C GLN A 600 -5.05 -2.99 6.81
N ASN A 601 -6.04 -3.86 6.55
CA ASN A 601 -7.30 -3.51 5.89
C ASN A 601 -8.36 -2.89 6.82
N LEU A 602 -8.06 -2.82 8.12
CA LEU A 602 -8.90 -2.28 9.21
C LEU A 602 -8.17 -1.18 10.00
N MET A 603 -7.46 -0.29 9.30
CA MET A 603 -6.72 0.86 9.87
C MET A 603 -5.44 0.52 10.66
N GLY A 604 -4.97 -0.73 10.62
CA GLY A 604 -3.68 -1.16 11.14
C GLY A 604 -3.45 -0.80 12.60
N ASP A 605 -2.24 -0.35 12.91
CA ASP A 605 -1.83 0.05 14.26
C ASP A 605 -2.57 1.29 14.78
N VAL A 606 -3.17 2.09 13.89
CA VAL A 606 -3.97 3.25 14.31
C VAL A 606 -5.24 2.82 15.04
N ARG A 607 -5.87 1.72 14.62
CA ARG A 607 -6.99 1.11 15.37
C ARG A 607 -6.53 0.60 16.73
N LYS A 608 -5.40 -0.11 16.78
CA LYS A 608 -4.85 -0.64 18.04
C LYS A 608 -4.51 0.48 19.03
N ALA A 609 -3.88 1.55 18.56
CA ALA A 609 -3.55 2.72 19.36
C ALA A 609 -4.81 3.41 19.93
N ARG A 610 -5.87 3.52 19.12
CA ARG A 610 -7.18 4.02 19.58
C ARG A 610 -7.76 3.16 20.70
N ASN A 611 -7.72 1.84 20.56
CA ASN A 611 -8.36 0.91 21.51
C ASN A 611 -7.52 0.64 22.77
N GLY A 612 -6.20 0.88 22.73
CA GLY A 612 -5.25 0.49 23.79
C GLY A 612 -5.26 1.33 25.08
N GLY A 613 -6.10 2.36 25.21
CA GLY A 613 -6.35 3.06 26.49
C GLY A 613 -5.16 3.75 27.18
N HIS A 614 -3.95 3.76 26.61
CA HIS A 614 -2.80 4.50 27.14
C HIS A 614 -2.88 5.97 26.72
N GLY A 615 -3.30 6.82 27.65
CA GLY A 615 -3.67 8.21 27.45
C GLY A 615 -2.54 9.21 27.19
N ASP A 616 -1.66 8.99 26.20
CA ASP A 616 -0.81 10.10 25.71
C ASP A 616 -0.25 9.98 24.27
N ASN A 617 -0.66 9.00 23.45
CA ASN A 617 -0.21 8.92 22.04
C ASN A 617 -1.40 9.01 21.08
N THR A 618 -1.90 10.23 20.83
CA THR A 618 -2.77 10.47 19.68
C THR A 618 -1.97 10.15 18.41
N THR A 619 -2.43 9.18 17.62
CA THR A 619 -1.83 8.88 16.31
C THR A 619 -1.70 10.18 15.51
N PRO A 620 -0.50 10.51 14.98
CA PRO A 620 -0.31 11.68 14.15
C PRO A 620 -1.32 11.71 13.00
N TRP A 621 -1.99 12.84 12.83
CA TRP A 621 -3.04 13.00 11.81
C TRP A 621 -2.63 12.54 10.41
N PRO A 622 -1.43 12.84 9.88
CA PRO A 622 -0.99 12.29 8.60
C PRO A 622 -0.96 10.77 8.51
N LEU A 623 -0.60 10.07 9.60
CA LEU A 623 -0.59 8.60 9.64
C LEU A 623 -2.01 8.02 9.67
N LEU A 624 -2.95 8.72 10.30
CA LEU A 624 -4.37 8.36 10.23
C LEU A 624 -4.88 8.46 8.79
N ILE A 625 -4.54 9.53 8.05
CA ILE A 625 -4.91 9.69 6.63
C ILE A 625 -4.26 8.57 5.78
N ALA A 626 -2.97 8.29 5.98
CA ALA A 626 -2.27 7.20 5.29
C ALA A 626 -2.94 5.84 5.53
N SER A 627 -3.29 5.54 6.78
CA SER A 627 -3.95 4.29 7.16
C SER A 627 -5.37 4.19 6.59
N ALA A 628 -6.10 5.32 6.56
CA ALA A 628 -7.42 5.42 5.94
C ALA A 628 -7.37 5.14 4.44
N TRP A 629 -6.41 5.74 3.71
CA TRP A 629 -6.23 5.47 2.29
C TRP A 629 -5.87 3.99 2.02
N ASN A 630 -4.91 3.44 2.77
CA ASN A 630 -4.50 2.05 2.66
C ASN A 630 -5.65 1.06 2.88
N SER A 631 -6.58 1.39 3.78
CA SER A 631 -7.75 0.55 4.08
C SER A 631 -8.92 0.76 3.11
N ALA A 632 -9.08 1.98 2.57
CA ALA A 632 -10.19 2.34 1.69
C ALA A 632 -9.99 1.87 0.24
N ARG A 633 -8.75 1.71 -0.22
CA ARG A 633 -8.44 1.40 -1.63
C ARG A 633 -8.98 0.09 -2.16
N TYR A 634 -9.23 -0.87 -1.27
CA TYR A 634 -9.75 -2.20 -1.60
C TYR A 634 -11.24 -2.33 -1.32
N ARG A 635 -11.94 -1.20 -1.24
CA ARG A 635 -13.37 -1.12 -0.94
C ARG A 635 -14.13 -0.48 -2.08
N ASP A 636 -15.42 -0.71 -2.07
CA ASP A 636 -16.39 -0.24 -3.03
C ASP A 636 -17.57 0.44 -2.30
N VAL A 637 -18.29 1.27 -3.05
CA VAL A 637 -19.50 1.96 -2.62
C VAL A 637 -20.55 1.85 -3.72
N GLY A 638 -21.83 1.79 -3.34
CA GLY A 638 -22.91 1.67 -4.33
C GLY A 638 -23.02 2.87 -5.28
N GLU A 639 -22.67 4.06 -4.80
CA GLU A 639 -22.70 5.31 -5.57
C GLU A 639 -21.42 6.10 -5.29
N LEU A 640 -20.67 6.48 -6.32
CA LEU A 640 -19.35 7.10 -6.18
C LEU A 640 -19.37 8.42 -5.38
N GLU A 641 -20.46 9.18 -5.45
CA GLU A 641 -20.62 10.44 -4.69
C GLU A 641 -20.63 10.21 -3.17
N LYS A 642 -20.99 9.01 -2.71
CA LYS A 642 -20.99 8.66 -1.30
C LYS A 642 -19.61 8.37 -0.74
N GLU A 643 -18.61 8.16 -1.60
CA GLU A 643 -17.23 7.93 -1.17
C GLU A 643 -16.74 9.03 -0.24
N THR A 644 -16.87 10.30 -0.67
CA THR A 644 -16.36 11.44 0.10
C THR A 644 -17.05 11.56 1.46
N PHE A 645 -18.36 11.28 1.52
CA PHE A 645 -19.11 11.30 2.78
C PHE A 645 -18.71 10.16 3.72
N ALA A 646 -18.49 8.95 3.19
CA ALA A 646 -18.02 7.83 3.98
C ALA A 646 -16.60 8.08 4.54
N LEU A 647 -15.69 8.63 3.73
CA LEU A 647 -14.34 9.01 4.17
C LEU A 647 -14.36 10.13 5.22
N ALA A 648 -15.20 11.14 5.04
CA ALA A 648 -15.36 12.21 6.02
C ALA A 648 -15.92 11.69 7.34
N SER A 649 -16.92 10.81 7.28
CA SER A 649 -17.46 10.16 8.46
C SER A 649 -16.40 9.29 9.17
N LEU A 650 -15.62 8.48 8.43
CA LEU A 650 -14.50 7.70 8.97
C LEU A 650 -13.46 8.56 9.73
N LEU A 651 -13.14 9.75 9.19
CA LEU A 651 -12.15 10.68 9.76
C LEU A 651 -12.76 11.72 10.72
N ASN A 652 -14.05 11.57 11.05
CA ASN A 652 -14.82 12.50 11.86
C ASN A 652 -14.69 13.96 11.38
N ILE A 653 -14.92 14.19 10.07
CA ILE A 653 -14.92 15.49 9.39
C ILE A 653 -16.36 15.85 9.05
N SER A 654 -16.81 17.01 9.53
CA SER A 654 -18.17 17.49 9.29
C SER A 654 -18.30 18.31 8.01
N PHE A 655 -19.36 18.04 7.25
CA PHE A 655 -19.82 18.88 6.15
C PHE A 655 -21.02 19.72 6.59
N ASP A 656 -21.06 20.97 6.12
CA ASP A 656 -22.23 21.83 6.29
C ASP A 656 -23.42 21.33 5.44
N LYS A 657 -24.60 21.88 5.74
CA LYS A 657 -25.86 21.51 5.10
C LYS A 657 -25.81 21.76 3.58
N GLU A 658 -25.23 22.87 3.15
CA GLU A 658 -25.19 23.27 1.75
C GLU A 658 -24.32 22.34 0.92
N THR A 659 -23.12 22.01 1.41
CA THR A 659 -22.20 21.07 0.76
C THR A 659 -22.82 19.68 0.63
N TYR A 660 -23.49 19.20 1.68
CA TYR A 660 -24.20 17.93 1.65
C TYR A 660 -25.32 17.92 0.60
N GLU A 661 -26.13 18.99 0.54
CA GLU A 661 -27.23 19.11 -0.42
C GLU A 661 -26.74 19.22 -1.87
N LYS A 662 -25.70 20.01 -2.13
CA LYS A 662 -25.04 20.09 -3.44
C LYS A 662 -24.49 18.73 -3.86
N GLY A 663 -23.88 17.99 -2.93
CA GLY A 663 -23.34 16.65 -3.19
C GLY A 663 -24.39 15.60 -3.55
N GLN A 664 -25.66 15.83 -3.19
CA GLN A 664 -26.79 14.94 -3.51
C GLN A 664 -27.65 15.45 -4.68
N GLN A 665 -27.29 16.59 -5.30
CA GLN A 665 -28.08 17.25 -6.34
C GLN A 665 -28.34 16.33 -7.56
N TRP A 666 -27.37 15.49 -7.91
CA TRP A 666 -27.47 14.55 -9.02
C TRP A 666 -28.67 13.58 -8.88
N ARG A 667 -29.09 13.23 -7.66
CA ARG A 667 -30.27 12.37 -7.43
C ARG A 667 -31.56 13.08 -7.77
N ARG A 668 -31.68 14.36 -7.40
CA ARG A 668 -32.86 15.19 -7.70
C ARG A 668 -32.98 15.44 -9.20
N GLU A 669 -31.84 15.68 -9.85
CA GLU A 669 -31.75 15.93 -11.29
C GLU A 669 -31.72 14.64 -12.14
N LYS A 670 -31.68 13.45 -11.51
CA LYS A 670 -31.58 12.13 -12.17
C LYS A 670 -30.45 12.05 -13.20
N LEU A 671 -29.29 12.64 -12.88
CA LEU A 671 -28.14 12.65 -13.78
C LEU A 671 -27.54 11.26 -13.96
N ARG A 672 -27.22 10.93 -15.21
CA ARG A 672 -26.45 9.72 -15.54
C ARG A 672 -25.04 9.81 -14.96
N GLU A 673 -24.40 8.66 -14.81
CA GLU A 673 -23.09 8.59 -14.15
C GLU A 673 -21.94 9.23 -14.93
N ASP A 674 -22.01 9.14 -16.25
CA ASP A 674 -21.07 9.73 -17.21
C ASP A 674 -21.29 11.24 -17.42
N ASP A 675 -22.32 11.81 -16.78
CA ASP A 675 -22.64 13.23 -16.92
C ASP A 675 -21.48 14.11 -16.40
N PRO A 676 -20.95 15.04 -17.21
CA PRO A 676 -19.87 15.93 -16.81
C PRO A 676 -20.19 16.74 -15.55
N LYS A 677 -21.44 17.15 -15.34
CA LYS A 677 -21.88 17.90 -14.16
C LYS A 677 -21.78 17.03 -12.91
N ARG A 678 -22.15 15.75 -13.02
CA ARG A 678 -22.02 14.78 -11.92
C ARG A 678 -20.56 14.51 -11.57
N LYS A 679 -19.68 14.33 -12.57
CA LYS A 679 -18.22 14.23 -12.37
C LYS A 679 -17.66 15.48 -11.70
N GLN A 680 -18.09 16.69 -12.12
CA GLN A 680 -17.69 17.95 -11.51
C GLN A 680 -18.10 18.04 -10.03
N THR A 681 -19.33 17.66 -9.68
CA THR A 681 -19.79 17.63 -8.28
C THR A 681 -18.91 16.74 -7.41
N ARG A 682 -18.50 15.56 -7.89
CA ARG A 682 -17.58 14.67 -7.15
C ARG A 682 -16.23 15.33 -6.89
N MET A 683 -15.64 15.96 -7.91
CA MET A 683 -14.36 16.65 -7.75
C MET A 683 -14.45 17.78 -6.73
N GLU A 684 -15.56 18.51 -6.73
CA GLU A 684 -15.82 19.60 -5.79
C GLU A 684 -15.99 19.13 -4.34
N LEU A 685 -16.71 18.02 -4.14
CA LEU A 685 -16.82 17.38 -2.82
C LEU A 685 -15.44 16.95 -2.31
N MET A 686 -14.65 16.29 -3.17
CA MET A 686 -13.30 15.84 -2.80
C MET A 686 -12.36 17.02 -2.51
N ARG A 687 -12.46 18.12 -3.26
CA ARG A 687 -11.75 19.38 -2.96
C ARG A 687 -12.11 19.91 -1.57
N THR A 688 -13.40 19.96 -1.25
CA THR A 688 -13.88 20.43 0.06
C THR A 688 -13.38 19.51 1.18
N PHE A 689 -13.36 18.20 0.95
CA PHE A 689 -12.80 17.22 1.86
C PHE A 689 -11.30 17.44 2.13
N TRP A 690 -10.48 17.63 1.09
CA TRP A 690 -9.05 17.91 1.23
C TRP A 690 -8.76 19.20 1.99
N ASN A 691 -9.55 20.27 1.74
CA ASN A 691 -9.45 21.50 2.51
C ASN A 691 -9.68 21.27 4.02
N LYS A 692 -10.71 20.49 4.38
CA LYS A 692 -10.99 20.16 5.78
C LYS A 692 -9.93 19.26 6.42
N ILE A 693 -9.30 18.37 5.64
CA ILE A 693 -8.16 17.57 6.12
C ILE A 693 -6.97 18.47 6.47
N ASP A 694 -6.64 19.44 5.61
CA ASP A 694 -5.54 20.40 5.86
C ASP A 694 -5.81 21.25 7.12
N GLU A 695 -7.04 21.73 7.29
CA GLU A 695 -7.47 22.52 8.46
C GLU A 695 -7.32 21.75 9.79
N LYS A 696 -7.56 20.43 9.80
CA LYS A 696 -7.49 19.61 11.01
C LYS A 696 -6.07 19.32 11.50
N GLY A 697 -5.13 19.07 10.57
CA GLY A 697 -3.79 18.61 10.97
C GLY A 697 -2.78 18.44 9.82
N GLY A 698 -3.10 18.95 8.63
CA GLY A 698 -2.26 18.79 7.44
C GLY A 698 -2.44 17.45 6.72
N ILE A 699 -1.77 17.32 5.58
CA ILE A 699 -1.90 16.20 4.65
C ILE A 699 -0.61 15.37 4.68
N HIS A 700 -0.72 14.06 4.49
CA HIS A 700 0.46 13.21 4.34
C HIS A 700 1.19 13.55 3.02
N PRO A 701 2.47 13.95 3.02
CA PRO A 701 3.17 14.39 1.81
C PRO A 701 3.25 13.29 0.74
N GLY A 702 3.26 12.02 1.16
CA GLY A 702 3.26 10.85 0.26
C GLY A 702 2.03 10.73 -0.65
N MET A 703 0.95 11.49 -0.39
CA MET A 703 -0.28 11.48 -1.19
C MET A 703 -0.05 11.86 -2.66
N ILE A 704 0.98 12.66 -2.96
CA ILE A 704 1.32 13.06 -4.34
C ILE A 704 1.78 11.88 -5.20
N PHE A 705 2.31 10.82 -4.58
CA PHE A 705 2.89 9.65 -5.24
C PHE A 705 1.89 8.52 -5.53
N LEU A 706 0.62 8.67 -5.09
CA LEU A 706 -0.37 7.61 -5.20
C LEU A 706 -0.76 7.31 -6.64
N PRO A 707 -1.20 6.08 -6.97
CA PRO A 707 -1.65 5.77 -8.32
C PRO A 707 -3.05 6.33 -8.64
N GLY A 708 -3.40 6.38 -9.93
CA GLY A 708 -4.78 6.66 -10.40
C GLY A 708 -5.08 8.10 -10.81
N GLU A 709 -6.30 8.32 -11.33
CA GLU A 709 -6.76 9.62 -11.86
C GLU A 709 -6.67 10.72 -10.80
N ARG A 710 -6.21 11.91 -11.22
CA ARG A 710 -6.07 13.10 -10.37
C ARG A 710 -7.28 14.02 -10.48
N LEU A 711 -7.48 14.87 -9.48
CA LEU A 711 -8.51 15.91 -9.57
C LEU A 711 -8.13 16.93 -10.66
N ALA A 712 -9.00 17.10 -11.66
CA ALA A 712 -8.82 18.11 -12.71
C ALA A 712 -9.28 19.52 -12.23
N LEU A 713 -8.87 19.91 -11.04
CA LEU A 713 -9.18 21.20 -10.41
C LEU A 713 -7.88 21.95 -10.10
N GLU A 714 -7.86 23.25 -10.38
CA GLU A 714 -6.69 24.10 -10.13
C GLU A 714 -6.26 24.04 -8.65
N GLY A 715 -4.99 23.72 -8.42
CA GLY A 715 -4.35 23.59 -7.10
C GLY A 715 -4.56 22.25 -6.41
N PHE A 716 -5.28 21.32 -7.05
CA PHE A 716 -5.59 20.00 -6.51
C PHE A 716 -5.21 18.84 -7.45
N ALA A 717 -4.53 19.10 -8.58
CA ALA A 717 -4.09 18.05 -9.52
C ALA A 717 -3.01 17.10 -8.96
N TRP A 718 -2.50 17.39 -7.76
CA TRP A 718 -1.67 16.45 -6.99
C TRP A 718 -2.50 15.35 -6.29
N ALA A 719 -3.78 15.60 -6.04
CA ALA A 719 -4.63 14.74 -5.22
C ALA A 719 -5.36 13.67 -6.04
N PRO A 720 -5.54 12.45 -5.52
CA PRO A 720 -6.31 11.41 -6.20
C PRO A 720 -7.80 11.79 -6.28
N MET A 721 -8.45 11.46 -7.41
CA MET A 721 -9.89 11.66 -7.60
C MET A 721 -10.73 10.72 -6.74
N THR A 722 -10.20 9.52 -6.47
CA THR A 722 -10.82 8.49 -5.63
C THR A 722 -9.75 7.80 -4.79
N TRP A 723 -10.10 7.41 -3.57
CA TRP A 723 -9.29 6.58 -2.71
C TRP A 723 -9.51 5.09 -2.99
N MET A 724 -10.56 4.71 -3.72
CA MET A 724 -10.97 3.32 -4.01
C MET A 724 -10.35 2.74 -5.29
N SER A 725 -9.13 3.15 -5.66
CA SER A 725 -8.54 2.76 -6.96
C SER A 725 -8.17 1.27 -7.04
N SER A 726 -8.00 0.58 -5.91
CA SER A 726 -7.45 -0.79 -5.81
C SER A 726 -6.07 -0.98 -6.43
N LYS A 727 -5.42 0.11 -6.84
CA LYS A 727 -4.04 0.10 -7.35
C LYS A 727 -3.07 0.04 -6.18
N ASP A 728 -2.01 -0.74 -6.35
CA ASP A 728 -0.98 -0.90 -5.33
C ASP A 728 -0.12 0.37 -5.22
N GLU A 729 0.33 0.64 -4.00
CA GLU A 729 1.33 1.67 -3.75
C GLU A 729 2.69 1.24 -4.33
N SER A 730 3.39 2.19 -4.96
CA SER A 730 4.70 1.95 -5.55
C SER A 730 5.79 2.12 -4.49
N TYR A 731 6.80 1.24 -4.53
CA TYR A 731 7.98 1.33 -3.67
C TYR A 731 8.76 2.64 -3.90
N PRO A 732 9.40 3.26 -2.89
CA PRO A 732 9.31 2.94 -1.47
C PRO A 732 8.02 3.54 -0.92
N TYR A 733 7.16 2.71 -0.32
CA TYR A 733 5.80 3.02 0.14
C TYR A 733 5.69 4.37 0.88
N PRO A 734 5.43 5.49 0.19
CA PRO A 734 5.62 6.81 0.75
C PRO A 734 4.67 7.12 1.90
N LEU A 735 3.60 6.34 2.08
CA LEU A 735 2.61 6.50 3.16
C LEU A 735 2.98 5.78 4.47
N THR A 736 3.98 4.89 4.45
CA THR A 736 4.37 4.10 5.63
C THR A 736 5.27 4.89 6.59
N THR A 737 6.01 5.89 6.08
CA THR A 737 6.95 6.67 6.87
C THR A 737 6.26 7.85 7.54
N LEU A 738 6.43 8.01 8.85
CA LEU A 738 6.01 9.23 9.54
C LEU A 738 6.72 10.44 8.92
N PRO A 739 5.97 11.42 8.36
CA PRO A 739 6.61 12.55 7.73
C PRO A 739 7.23 13.46 8.78
N LEU A 740 8.42 14.00 8.48
CA LEU A 740 9.07 15.01 9.33
C LEU A 740 8.15 16.21 9.58
N ARG A 741 7.38 16.60 8.56
CA ARG A 741 6.37 17.67 8.61
C ARG A 741 5.16 17.29 7.77
N PRO A 742 3.92 17.50 8.26
CA PRO A 742 2.73 17.42 7.42
C PRO A 742 2.81 18.40 6.25
N ALA A 743 2.35 17.97 5.07
CA ALA A 743 2.16 18.86 3.94
C ALA A 743 0.98 19.80 4.19
N ARG A 744 1.06 21.03 3.68
CA ARG A 744 0.03 22.06 3.86
C ARG A 744 -0.38 22.64 2.53
N LEU A 745 -1.64 23.02 2.38
CA LEU A 745 -2.04 23.83 1.23
C LEU A 745 -1.35 25.19 1.32
N ASP A 746 -0.91 25.71 0.18
CA ASP A 746 -0.33 27.06 0.11
C ASP A 746 -1.33 28.11 0.64
N SER A 747 -0.81 29.24 1.11
CA SER A 747 -1.58 30.41 1.58
C SER A 747 -2.69 30.86 0.62
N SER A 748 -2.47 30.69 -0.70
CA SER A 748 -3.47 30.99 -1.73
C SER A 748 -4.39 29.81 -2.09
N ARG A 749 -4.24 28.67 -1.40
CA ARG A 749 -4.86 27.35 -1.68
C ARG A 749 -4.69 26.88 -3.12
N ARG A 750 -3.61 27.30 -3.78
CA ARG A 750 -3.31 26.96 -5.18
C ARG A 750 -2.40 25.76 -5.37
N GLY A 751 -2.01 25.05 -4.32
CA GLY A 751 -1.16 23.86 -4.44
C GLY A 751 -0.80 23.28 -3.08
N LEU A 752 -0.22 22.07 -3.07
CA LEU A 752 0.24 21.42 -1.86
C LEU A 752 1.75 21.61 -1.69
N VAL A 753 2.15 22.14 -0.53
CA VAL A 753 3.56 22.30 -0.17
C VAL A 753 4.07 21.03 0.53
N VAL A 754 4.97 20.32 -0.13
CA VAL A 754 5.63 19.10 0.35
C VAL A 754 7.14 19.30 0.51
N GLN A 755 7.80 18.43 1.29
CA GLN A 755 9.25 18.41 1.44
C GLN A 755 9.80 17.06 0.98
N TYR A 756 10.57 17.08 -0.11
CA TYR A 756 11.14 15.88 -0.70
C TYR A 756 12.46 16.20 -1.41
N PRO A 757 13.39 15.23 -1.48
CA PRO A 757 14.53 15.31 -2.39
C PRO A 757 14.06 15.30 -3.85
N GLY A 758 14.94 15.68 -4.75
CA GLY A 758 14.65 15.63 -6.17
C GLY A 758 15.81 16.04 -7.06
N TYR A 759 15.52 16.08 -8.35
CA TYR A 759 16.43 16.48 -9.40
C TYR A 759 15.82 17.59 -10.25
N VAL A 760 16.61 18.58 -10.64
CA VAL A 760 16.28 19.55 -11.69
C VAL A 760 17.00 19.13 -12.96
N LEU A 761 16.25 18.85 -14.03
CA LEU A 761 16.82 18.36 -15.29
C LEU A 761 17.35 19.53 -16.12
N ARG A 762 18.57 19.37 -16.62
CA ARG A 762 19.27 20.25 -17.55
C ARG A 762 19.31 19.55 -18.91
N VAL A 763 18.42 19.97 -19.81
CA VAL A 763 18.19 19.32 -21.10
C VAL A 763 18.07 20.34 -22.25
N THR A 764 18.44 19.92 -23.46
CA THR A 764 18.17 20.67 -24.69
C THR A 764 16.67 20.63 -25.04
N ARG A 765 16.22 21.52 -25.93
CA ARG A 765 14.81 21.54 -26.39
C ARG A 765 14.39 20.22 -27.05
N GLU A 766 15.28 19.62 -27.83
CA GLU A 766 15.03 18.34 -28.52
C GLU A 766 14.85 17.21 -27.51
N ARG A 767 15.79 17.08 -26.55
CA ARG A 767 15.71 16.04 -25.52
C ARG A 767 14.53 16.24 -24.56
N CYS A 768 14.14 17.49 -24.31
CA CYS A 768 12.92 17.80 -23.58
C CYS A 768 11.67 17.26 -24.31
N ARG A 769 11.61 17.41 -25.65
CA ARG A 769 10.51 16.85 -26.46
C ARG A 769 10.48 15.32 -26.38
N GLU A 770 11.63 14.66 -26.42
CA GLU A 770 11.73 13.20 -26.28
C GLU A 770 11.28 12.71 -24.90
N ILE A 771 11.67 13.40 -23.83
CA ILE A 771 11.20 13.09 -22.47
C ILE A 771 9.68 13.23 -22.37
N LEU A 772 9.09 14.26 -22.99
CA LEU A 772 7.65 14.48 -23.00
C LEU A 772 6.89 13.52 -23.92
N ALA A 773 7.52 13.04 -24.99
CA ALA A 773 6.92 12.10 -25.93
C ALA A 773 6.48 10.81 -25.22
N GLN A 774 5.29 10.32 -25.59
CA GLN A 774 4.80 9.01 -25.17
C GLN A 774 4.90 8.04 -26.36
N PRO A 775 5.15 6.74 -26.12
CA PRO A 775 5.00 5.73 -27.18
C PRO A 775 3.58 5.79 -27.75
N ARG A 776 3.47 5.88 -29.08
CA ARG A 776 2.18 5.89 -29.78
C ARG A 776 1.62 4.47 -29.79
N LEU A 777 0.43 4.27 -29.21
CA LEU A 777 -0.39 3.11 -29.53
C LEU A 777 -0.90 3.28 -30.96
N GLU A 778 -0.43 2.44 -31.89
CA GLU A 778 -1.10 2.25 -33.17
C GLU A 778 -2.38 1.44 -32.94
N ASN A 779 -3.48 1.81 -33.60
CA ASN A 779 -4.80 1.22 -33.40
C ASN A 779 -4.75 -0.32 -33.51
N GLY A 780 -5.06 -1.02 -32.41
CA GLY A 780 -5.28 -2.47 -32.41
C GLY A 780 -4.18 -3.32 -31.74
N GLN A 781 -3.12 -2.71 -31.18
CA GLN A 781 -2.18 -3.44 -30.32
C GLN A 781 -2.67 -3.49 -28.87
N ASP A 782 -2.52 -4.66 -28.26
CA ASP A 782 -2.91 -4.95 -26.87
C ASP A 782 -2.12 -4.07 -25.88
N GLU A 783 -2.78 -3.50 -24.87
CA GLU A 783 -2.14 -2.63 -23.87
C GLU A 783 -1.02 -3.35 -23.11
N SER A 784 -1.07 -4.69 -23.08
CA SER A 784 -0.07 -5.60 -22.50
C SER A 784 1.29 -5.61 -23.22
N MET A 785 1.38 -5.04 -24.43
CA MET A 785 2.58 -4.98 -25.27
C MET A 785 3.21 -3.57 -25.30
N MET A 786 2.88 -2.68 -24.36
CA MET A 786 3.62 -1.43 -24.23
C MET A 786 5.10 -1.71 -23.95
N ASP A 787 5.97 -1.19 -24.80
CA ASP A 787 7.42 -1.32 -24.65
C ASP A 787 7.88 -0.68 -23.32
N GLU A 788 8.25 -1.52 -22.36
CA GLU A 788 8.89 -1.13 -21.10
C GLU A 788 10.20 -0.35 -21.31
N SER A 789 10.71 -0.28 -22.55
CA SER A 789 11.87 0.54 -22.94
C SER A 789 11.57 2.05 -23.00
N SER A 790 10.30 2.47 -22.99
CA SER A 790 9.95 3.89 -23.08
C SER A 790 10.34 4.64 -21.79
N GLY A 791 11.47 5.34 -21.86
CA GLY A 791 12.08 6.04 -20.73
C GLY A 791 13.23 6.94 -21.16
N PHE A 792 13.98 7.45 -20.19
CA PHE A 792 15.21 8.20 -20.43
C PHE A 792 16.20 7.94 -19.30
N GLU A 793 17.49 8.11 -19.61
CA GLU A 793 18.58 7.99 -18.67
C GLU A 793 19.14 9.37 -18.35
N PHE A 794 19.62 9.55 -17.13
CA PHE A 794 20.21 10.80 -16.69
C PHE A 794 21.33 10.59 -15.66
N SER A 795 22.31 11.50 -15.66
CA SER A 795 23.42 11.50 -14.71
C SER A 795 23.31 12.66 -13.72
N VAL A 796 23.69 12.41 -12.47
CA VAL A 796 23.68 13.41 -11.37
C VAL A 796 25.10 13.90 -11.03
N SER A 797 26.13 13.25 -11.55
CA SER A 797 27.53 13.49 -11.14
C SER A 797 28.39 14.06 -12.27
N LEU A 798 29.37 14.89 -11.91
CA LEU A 798 30.39 15.45 -12.81
C LEU A 798 31.16 14.37 -13.58
N GLY A 799 31.35 13.18 -12.98
CA GLY A 799 32.05 12.06 -13.62
C GLY A 799 31.17 11.14 -14.47
N LEU A 800 29.87 11.43 -14.59
CA LEU A 800 28.88 10.57 -15.26
C LEU A 800 28.76 9.14 -14.70
N TYR A 801 29.30 8.91 -13.50
CA TYR A 801 29.32 7.60 -12.84
C TYR A 801 28.03 7.30 -12.07
N ASP A 802 27.30 8.33 -11.66
CA ASP A 802 26.03 8.19 -10.94
C ASP A 802 24.83 8.31 -11.89
N LEU A 803 24.54 7.20 -12.57
CA LEU A 803 23.56 7.10 -13.65
C LEU A 803 22.24 6.51 -13.15
N TYR A 804 21.13 7.08 -13.61
CA TYR A 804 19.78 6.66 -13.29
C TYR A 804 18.98 6.41 -14.56
N GLN A 805 18.08 5.44 -14.49
CA GLN A 805 17.10 5.13 -15.53
C GLN A 805 15.70 5.49 -15.03
N ALA A 806 14.99 6.29 -15.82
CA ALA A 806 13.59 6.65 -15.59
C ALA A 806 12.70 6.01 -16.65
N ARG A 807 11.75 5.16 -16.24
CA ARG A 807 10.78 4.51 -17.13
C ARG A 807 9.36 4.97 -16.82
N ASN A 808 8.50 4.92 -17.83
CA ASN A 808 7.08 5.22 -17.65
C ASN A 808 6.36 4.06 -16.93
N PHE A 809 5.25 4.38 -16.26
CA PHE A 809 4.30 3.34 -15.81
C PHE A 809 3.42 2.94 -17.00
N PRO A 810 3.31 1.64 -17.34
CA PRO A 810 2.50 1.16 -18.47
C PRO A 810 1.02 1.55 -18.34
N ASP A 811 0.47 1.42 -17.12
CA ASP A 811 -0.96 1.60 -16.84
C ASP A 811 -1.37 3.06 -16.54
N GLU A 812 -0.44 4.02 -16.70
CA GLU A 812 -0.68 5.43 -16.39
C GLU A 812 -0.29 6.32 -17.58
N GLN A 813 -1.26 6.56 -18.45
CA GLN A 813 -1.12 7.60 -19.47
C GLN A 813 -1.21 8.97 -18.80
N ALA A 814 -0.17 9.78 -18.97
CA ALA A 814 -0.23 11.20 -18.60
C ALA A 814 -1.36 11.89 -19.37
N ASP A 815 -1.94 12.93 -18.79
CA ASP A 815 -2.95 13.73 -19.47
C ASP A 815 -2.37 14.30 -20.78
N ARG A 816 -2.85 13.76 -21.92
CA ARG A 816 -2.43 14.19 -23.25
C ARG A 816 -2.65 15.69 -23.45
N SER A 817 -3.69 16.26 -22.85
CA SER A 817 -3.94 17.69 -22.94
C SER A 817 -2.84 18.51 -22.27
N VAL A 818 -2.23 18.00 -21.19
CA VAL A 818 -1.09 18.62 -20.52
C VAL A 818 0.16 18.50 -21.38
N ILE A 819 0.46 17.30 -21.91
CA ILE A 819 1.61 17.08 -22.80
C ILE A 819 1.50 17.94 -24.05
N ASP A 820 0.36 17.95 -24.73
CA ASP A 820 0.14 18.74 -25.94
C ASP A 820 0.33 20.24 -25.69
N LYS A 821 -0.12 20.74 -24.52
CA LYS A 821 0.13 22.14 -24.13
C LYS A 821 1.61 22.42 -23.93
N LEU A 822 2.36 21.50 -23.30
CA LEU A 822 3.80 21.63 -23.07
C LEU A 822 4.59 21.58 -24.38
N VAL A 823 4.27 20.64 -25.27
CA VAL A 823 4.90 20.51 -26.58
C VAL A 823 4.63 21.77 -27.42
N ARG A 824 3.39 22.27 -27.45
CA ARG A 824 3.05 23.55 -28.11
C ARG A 824 3.79 24.74 -27.50
N GLN A 825 4.11 24.72 -26.21
CA GLN A 825 4.88 25.77 -25.56
C GLN A 825 6.36 25.71 -25.95
N LEU A 826 6.94 24.50 -26.10
CA LEU A 826 8.29 24.31 -26.61
C LEU A 826 8.45 24.77 -28.06
N ASP A 827 7.42 24.56 -28.88
CA ASP A 827 7.44 24.89 -30.32
C ASP A 827 7.37 26.39 -30.62
N ARG A 828 7.06 27.23 -29.62
CA ARG A 828 7.02 28.70 -29.80
C ARG A 828 8.45 29.25 -29.89
N GLU A 829 8.74 29.97 -30.99
CA GLU A 829 10.07 30.50 -31.33
C GLU A 829 10.73 31.29 -30.18
N ASN A 830 9.95 32.09 -29.43
CA ASN A 830 10.42 32.97 -28.35
C ASN A 830 10.08 32.49 -26.91
N ALA A 831 9.69 31.23 -26.71
CA ALA A 831 9.36 30.75 -25.36
C ALA A 831 10.60 30.59 -24.47
N LYS A 832 10.48 31.04 -23.21
CA LYS A 832 11.39 30.64 -22.13
C LYS A 832 11.42 29.11 -22.09
N GLY A 833 12.62 28.50 -22.07
CA GLY A 833 12.77 27.05 -22.07
C GLY A 833 12.00 26.40 -20.91
N LEU A 834 11.31 25.28 -21.18
CA LEU A 834 10.66 24.49 -20.13
C LEU A 834 11.70 23.99 -19.13
N LYS A 835 11.42 24.15 -17.84
CA LYS A 835 12.23 23.55 -16.77
C LYS A 835 11.52 22.28 -16.30
N LEU A 836 12.22 21.16 -16.28
CA LEU A 836 11.70 19.88 -15.79
C LEU A 836 12.39 19.50 -14.49
N GLY A 837 11.69 18.78 -13.63
CA GLY A 837 12.26 18.19 -12.42
C GLY A 837 11.68 16.82 -12.12
N ILE A 838 12.33 16.11 -11.21
CA ILE A 838 11.89 14.82 -10.69
C ILE A 838 11.83 14.93 -9.17
N ILE A 839 10.65 14.71 -8.59
CA ILE A 839 10.48 14.60 -7.13
C ILE A 839 10.68 13.14 -6.73
N LEU A 840 11.48 12.90 -5.71
CA LEU A 840 11.82 11.57 -5.20
C LEU A 840 11.21 11.37 -3.81
N SER A 841 10.80 10.15 -3.49
CA SER A 841 10.36 9.82 -2.13
C SER A 841 11.54 9.62 -1.16
N ARG A 842 12.75 9.33 -1.66
CA ARG A 842 14.00 9.26 -0.88
C ARG A 842 15.21 9.78 -1.65
N SER A 843 16.26 10.20 -0.94
CA SER A 843 17.38 10.96 -1.52
C SER A 843 18.19 10.21 -2.57
N ARG A 844 18.28 8.88 -2.46
CA ARG A 844 19.08 8.04 -3.35
C ARG A 844 18.33 6.78 -3.74
N PRO A 845 17.79 6.72 -4.97
CA PRO A 845 17.20 5.51 -5.46
C PRO A 845 18.19 4.32 -5.49
N VAL A 846 17.71 3.11 -5.21
CA VAL A 846 18.46 1.86 -5.35
C VAL A 846 18.40 1.34 -6.79
N ASP A 847 19.23 0.34 -7.05
CA ASP A 847 19.19 -0.47 -8.25
C ASP A 847 17.89 -1.28 -8.38
N PHE A 848 17.45 -1.92 -7.29
CA PHE A 848 16.24 -2.72 -7.26
C PHE A 848 15.63 -2.87 -5.86
N PRO A 849 14.30 -2.82 -5.70
CA PRO A 849 13.29 -2.62 -6.76
C PRO A 849 13.27 -1.17 -7.27
N CYS A 850 12.72 -0.98 -8.49
CA CYS A 850 12.53 0.38 -9.01
C CYS A 850 11.65 1.21 -8.07
N GLU A 851 12.01 2.47 -7.93
CA GLU A 851 11.36 3.41 -7.03
C GLU A 851 10.42 4.37 -7.74
N ILE A 852 9.46 4.89 -6.99
CA ILE A 852 8.54 5.90 -7.47
C ILE A 852 9.22 7.28 -7.51
N GLY A 853 9.14 7.91 -8.69
CA GLY A 853 9.41 9.33 -8.88
C GLY A 853 8.23 10.04 -9.56
N ILE A 854 8.22 11.36 -9.49
CA ILE A 854 7.23 12.19 -10.20
C ILE A 854 7.96 13.16 -11.11
N LEU A 855 7.69 13.08 -12.42
CA LEU A 855 8.12 14.08 -13.39
C LEU A 855 7.23 15.32 -13.25
N VAL A 856 7.84 16.48 -13.07
CA VAL A 856 7.14 17.75 -12.90
C VAL A 856 7.67 18.82 -13.86
N GLU A 857 6.77 19.70 -14.30
CA GLU A 857 7.12 20.99 -14.89
C GLU A 857 7.41 21.98 -13.76
N ILE A 858 8.54 22.69 -13.82
CA ILE A 858 8.92 23.72 -12.85
C ILE A 858 8.61 25.10 -13.40
N TYR A 859 7.96 25.93 -12.58
CA TYR A 859 7.68 27.33 -12.87
C TYR A 859 8.62 28.24 -12.10
N ASP A 860 9.01 29.35 -12.74
CA ASP A 860 9.93 30.33 -12.17
C ASP A 860 9.12 31.44 -11.48
N PRO A 861 8.95 31.43 -10.15
CA PRO A 861 8.39 32.58 -9.47
C PRO A 861 9.41 33.72 -9.60
N LYS A 862 8.96 34.90 -10.05
CA LYS A 862 9.77 36.13 -10.14
C LYS A 862 10.36 36.55 -8.77
N THR A 863 10.02 35.87 -7.68
CA THR A 863 10.49 36.08 -6.31
C THR A 863 11.50 34.99 -5.89
N LYS A 864 12.61 35.40 -5.27
CA LYS A 864 13.60 34.51 -4.63
C LYS A 864 12.97 33.81 -3.41
N SER A 865 12.15 32.79 -3.64
CA SER A 865 11.59 31.92 -2.62
C SER A 865 12.32 30.58 -2.64
N ASP A 866 12.55 29.99 -1.46
CA ASP A 866 13.09 28.63 -1.31
C ASP A 866 12.09 27.54 -1.75
N VAL A 867 10.90 27.91 -2.23
CA VAL A 867 9.83 26.99 -2.66
C VAL A 867 9.81 26.89 -4.18
N ILE A 868 9.96 25.68 -4.70
CA ILE A 868 9.85 25.39 -6.14
C ILE A 868 8.38 25.15 -6.47
N HIS A 869 7.81 25.99 -7.33
CA HIS A 869 6.46 25.81 -7.85
C HIS A 869 6.48 24.86 -9.04
N CYS A 870 5.63 23.84 -9.04
CA CYS A 870 5.64 22.84 -10.09
C CYS A 870 4.25 22.25 -10.38
N ARG A 871 4.09 21.62 -11.54
CA ARG A 871 2.90 20.85 -11.92
C ARG A 871 3.30 19.42 -12.27
N ILE A 872 2.52 18.44 -11.80
CA ILE A 872 2.74 17.02 -12.12
C ILE A 872 2.50 16.79 -13.61
N ILE A 873 3.46 16.14 -14.26
CA ILE A 873 3.31 15.62 -15.63
C ILE A 873 2.91 14.15 -15.56
N ARG A 874 3.72 13.31 -14.89
CA ARG A 874 3.46 11.87 -14.73
C ARG A 874 4.32 11.22 -13.65
N ARG A 875 3.94 10.00 -13.25
CA ARG A 875 4.73 9.13 -12.37
C ARG A 875 5.80 8.38 -13.18
N LEU A 876 6.93 8.06 -12.57
CA LEU A 876 8.07 7.36 -13.17
C LEU A 876 8.57 6.22 -12.27
N LYS A 877 9.06 5.14 -12.88
CA LYS A 877 9.86 4.10 -12.22
C LYS A 877 11.34 4.49 -12.35
N LEU A 878 12.03 4.65 -11.23
CA LEU A 878 13.43 5.07 -11.16
C LEU A 878 14.31 3.95 -10.63
N SER A 879 15.42 3.67 -11.30
CA SER A 879 16.43 2.74 -10.81
C SER A 879 17.82 3.31 -11.02
N ARG A 880 18.69 3.13 -10.03
CA ARG A 880 20.12 3.44 -10.16
C ARG A 880 20.81 2.36 -10.99
N LEU A 881 21.58 2.74 -11.99
CA LEU A 881 22.31 1.79 -12.81
C LEU A 881 23.67 1.51 -12.16
N THR A 882 23.90 0.26 -11.76
CA THR A 882 25.13 -0.20 -11.10
C THR A 882 26.22 -0.62 -12.09
N VAL A 883 25.86 -0.85 -13.35
CA VAL A 883 26.77 -1.17 -14.45
C VAL A 883 26.48 -0.21 -15.59
N TYR A 884 27.54 0.35 -16.16
CA TYR A 884 27.45 1.28 -17.28
C TYR A 884 26.77 0.62 -18.48
N PRO A 885 25.70 1.22 -19.02
CA PRO A 885 25.21 0.85 -20.34
C PRO A 885 26.36 0.98 -21.33
N SER A 886 26.52 -0.01 -22.21
CA SER A 886 27.49 0.03 -23.31
C SER A 886 27.33 1.27 -24.21
N SER A 887 26.17 1.94 -24.16
CA SER A 887 25.89 3.22 -24.84
C SER A 887 26.57 4.44 -24.18
N LEU A 888 26.86 4.38 -22.87
CA LEU A 888 27.41 5.49 -22.08
C LEU A 888 28.92 5.40 -21.87
N VAL A 889 29.53 4.26 -22.23
CA VAL A 889 30.98 4.07 -22.23
C VAL A 889 31.46 3.75 -23.66
N ARG A 890 31.66 4.81 -24.44
CA ARG A 890 33.00 5.09 -24.95
C ARG A 890 33.71 6.02 -23.96
N ALA A 891 33.81 5.63 -22.69
CA ALA A 891 34.98 6.04 -21.93
C ALA A 891 36.06 5.06 -22.38
N PRO A 892 37.07 5.50 -23.13
CA PRO A 892 38.05 4.59 -23.69
C PRO A 892 38.81 3.96 -22.54
N ASP A 893 38.66 2.65 -22.37
CA ASP A 893 39.62 1.84 -21.61
C ASP A 893 41.02 1.86 -22.27
N SER A 894 41.18 2.55 -23.40
CA SER A 894 42.47 2.94 -23.92
C SER A 894 42.99 4.17 -23.16
N HIS A 895 44.26 4.16 -22.79
CA HIS A 895 45.03 5.34 -22.34
C HIS A 895 45.07 6.54 -23.32
N ASN A 896 44.21 6.57 -24.36
CA ASN A 896 44.17 7.53 -25.47
C ASN A 896 42.81 8.23 -25.64
N ALA A 897 41.95 8.27 -24.63
CA ALA A 897 40.72 9.06 -24.69
C ALA A 897 41.01 10.55 -24.90
N SER A 898 40.55 11.15 -26.00
CA SER A 898 40.70 12.59 -26.19
C SER A 898 39.67 13.33 -25.36
N ILE A 899 39.99 14.57 -24.96
CA ILE A 899 39.04 15.45 -24.26
C ILE A 899 37.77 15.73 -25.09
N LEU A 900 37.85 15.59 -26.42
CA LEU A 900 36.74 15.73 -27.35
C LEU A 900 35.78 14.53 -27.27
N ASP A 901 36.29 13.31 -27.05
CA ASP A 901 35.42 12.12 -26.90
C ASP A 901 34.59 12.22 -25.62
N VAL A 902 35.19 12.73 -24.55
CA VAL A 902 34.48 13.04 -23.30
C VAL A 902 33.45 14.14 -23.54
N TYR A 903 33.79 15.22 -24.26
CA TYR A 903 32.86 16.30 -24.62
C TYR A 903 31.67 15.80 -25.45
N HIS A 904 31.91 14.94 -26.45
CA HIS A 904 30.84 14.33 -27.25
C HIS A 904 29.97 13.37 -26.45
N ALA A 905 30.50 12.72 -25.42
CA ALA A 905 29.69 11.97 -24.47
C ALA A 905 28.79 12.89 -23.63
N PHE A 906 29.24 14.10 -23.26
CA PHE A 906 28.41 15.09 -22.56
C PHE A 906 27.34 15.74 -23.44
N ASP A 907 27.62 15.91 -24.73
CA ASP A 907 26.72 16.60 -25.67
C ASP A 907 25.44 15.78 -25.93
N GLY A 908 24.29 16.35 -25.62
CA GLY A 908 22.98 15.70 -25.76
C GLY A 908 22.52 14.83 -24.57
N GLN A 909 23.33 14.65 -23.52
CA GLN A 909 22.90 13.90 -22.33
C GLN A 909 21.93 14.69 -21.43
N VAL A 910 21.09 13.95 -20.71
CA VAL A 910 20.24 14.51 -19.65
C VAL A 910 21.07 14.58 -18.37
N ILE A 911 21.38 15.79 -17.94
CA ILE A 911 22.08 16.03 -16.68
C ILE A 911 21.07 16.47 -15.63
N ALA A 912 21.20 15.95 -14.41
CA ALA A 912 20.34 16.27 -13.29
C ALA A 912 21.14 16.98 -12.19
N GLU A 913 20.60 18.09 -11.69
CA GLU A 913 21.11 18.76 -10.50
C GLU A 913 20.31 18.31 -9.28
N ALA A 914 20.97 17.70 -8.30
CA ALA A 914 20.35 17.32 -7.04
C ALA A 914 19.98 18.54 -6.21
N VAL A 915 18.73 18.59 -5.74
CA VAL A 915 18.28 19.60 -4.77
C VAL A 915 18.47 19.11 -3.33
N ASN A 916 18.24 19.99 -2.35
CA ASN A 916 18.29 19.65 -0.93
C ASN A 916 17.31 18.50 -0.59
N GLU A 917 17.70 17.62 0.35
CA GLU A 917 16.86 16.51 0.83
C GLU A 917 15.48 16.93 1.36
N HIS A 918 15.36 18.17 1.82
CA HIS A 918 14.12 18.75 2.34
C HIS A 918 13.63 19.94 1.49
N GLN A 919 13.93 19.92 0.20
CA GLN A 919 13.47 20.93 -0.75
C GLN A 919 11.94 21.06 -0.68
N LYS A 920 11.45 22.29 -0.57
CA LYS A 920 10.02 22.58 -0.59
C LYS A 920 9.53 22.63 -2.03
N TRP A 921 8.49 21.85 -2.31
CA TRP A 921 7.81 21.83 -3.61
C TRP A 921 6.35 22.25 -3.41
N CYS A 922 5.89 23.28 -4.11
CA CYS A 922 4.48 23.63 -4.20
C CYS A 922 3.89 22.95 -5.44
N VAL A 923 3.31 21.77 -5.23
CA VAL A 923 2.80 20.90 -6.29
C VAL A 923 1.41 21.38 -6.72
N ASP A 924 1.26 21.56 -8.03
CA ASP A 924 0.12 22.20 -8.72
C ASP A 924 -0.05 23.71 -8.45
N GLY A 925 0.93 24.33 -7.77
CA GLY A 925 0.98 25.75 -7.43
C GLY A 925 1.32 26.69 -8.59
N TYR A 926 0.42 26.93 -9.54
CA TYR A 926 0.70 27.87 -10.64
C TYR A 926 0.26 29.31 -10.34
N ILE A 927 1.03 30.28 -10.87
CA ILE A 927 0.65 31.69 -10.94
C ILE A 927 0.19 31.96 -12.37
N SER A 928 -1.12 31.90 -12.61
CA SER A 928 -1.70 32.39 -13.85
C SER A 928 -1.39 33.90 -14.00
N GLU A 929 -0.69 34.30 -15.07
CA GLU A 929 -0.47 35.71 -15.42
C GLU A 929 -1.77 36.44 -15.82
N LYS A 930 -2.96 35.84 -15.69
CA LYS A 930 -4.24 36.55 -15.89
C LYS A 930 -4.70 37.28 -14.64
N ARG A 931 -4.13 38.46 -14.40
CA ARG A 931 -4.78 39.54 -13.62
C ARG A 931 -4.20 40.93 -13.94
N GLU A 932 -4.26 41.32 -15.21
CA GLU A 932 -4.29 42.74 -15.59
C GLU A 932 -5.32 42.93 -16.70
N SER A 933 -6.46 43.52 -16.34
CA SER A 933 -7.51 44.18 -17.14
C SER A 933 -8.91 43.84 -16.61
N ILE A 934 -9.25 44.43 -15.45
CA ILE A 934 -10.62 44.93 -15.30
C ILE A 934 -10.54 46.38 -15.76
N ALA A 935 -10.86 46.58 -17.02
CA ALA A 935 -11.25 47.89 -17.52
C ALA A 935 -12.66 48.17 -16.97
N ASP A 936 -12.80 49.24 -16.20
CA ASP A 936 -14.09 49.84 -15.88
C ASP A 936 -14.79 50.29 -17.17
N PRO A 937 -16.08 49.98 -17.36
CA PRO A 937 -16.91 50.68 -18.31
C PRO A 937 -17.77 51.75 -17.61
N GLU A 938 -17.54 52.98 -18.05
CA GLU A 938 -18.51 54.07 -18.26
C GLU A 938 -19.06 54.88 -17.06
N GLY A 939 -18.80 56.19 -17.13
CA GLY A 939 -19.89 57.17 -17.19
C GLY A 939 -19.85 58.33 -16.18
N ALA A 940 -19.31 59.48 -16.62
CA ALA A 940 -19.95 60.81 -16.61
C ALA A 940 -18.98 61.95 -16.27
N SER A 941 -18.72 62.79 -17.28
CA SER A 941 -18.11 64.12 -17.18
C SER A 941 -18.89 65.05 -16.25
N PRO A 942 -18.27 66.14 -15.78
CA PRO A 942 -18.56 67.40 -16.48
C PRO A 942 -17.34 68.33 -16.67
N ALA A 943 -17.37 69.01 -17.82
CA ALA A 943 -16.95 70.39 -18.12
C ALA A 943 -15.63 70.96 -17.55
N GLY A 944 -14.76 71.40 -18.47
CA GLY A 944 -13.63 72.31 -18.22
C GLY A 944 -14.08 73.77 -17.95
N PRO A 945 -13.24 74.81 -18.16
CA PRO A 945 -11.97 74.81 -18.91
C PRO A 945 -10.80 75.64 -18.30
N ALA A 946 -9.70 75.65 -19.06
CA ALA A 946 -8.65 76.68 -19.16
C ALA A 946 -7.42 76.60 -18.22
N GLY A 947 -6.23 76.42 -18.84
CA GLY A 947 -4.91 76.62 -18.22
C GLY A 947 -4.51 78.10 -18.15
N PRO A 948 -3.21 78.48 -18.28
CA PRO A 948 -1.96 77.70 -18.27
C PRO A 948 -0.90 78.28 -17.27
N SER A 949 0.34 77.76 -17.32
CA SER A 949 1.60 78.36 -16.80
C SER A 949 1.72 78.53 -15.27
N GLY A 950 2.86 78.41 -14.60
CA GLY A 950 4.26 78.26 -14.95
C GLY A 950 5.06 78.38 -13.65
N GLU A 951 6.29 77.85 -13.66
CA GLU A 951 7.49 78.30 -12.93
C GLU A 951 7.41 78.74 -11.44
N ASP A 952 8.22 78.01 -10.66
CA ASP A 952 9.30 78.55 -9.83
C ASP A 952 9.10 79.01 -8.37
N LEU A 953 10.02 78.43 -7.57
CA LEU A 953 10.90 79.01 -6.56
C LEU A 953 10.31 79.49 -5.21
N GLU A 954 10.90 78.88 -4.16
CA GLU A 954 11.44 79.51 -2.92
C GLU A 954 10.49 80.34 -2.04
N ALA A 955 10.62 80.48 -0.73
CA ALA A 955 11.35 79.88 0.37
C ALA A 955 10.82 80.61 1.63
N HIS A 956 11.04 80.05 2.82
CA HIS A 956 10.99 80.74 4.12
C HIS A 956 9.59 81.23 4.59
N THR A 957 9.20 81.25 5.88
CA THR A 957 9.96 81.32 7.13
C THR A 957 9.05 80.96 8.31
N ASN A 958 9.70 80.48 9.37
CA ASN A 958 9.27 80.29 10.75
C ASN A 958 8.33 81.35 11.34
N THR A 959 7.56 80.96 12.37
CA THR A 959 7.65 81.47 13.78
C THR A 959 6.58 80.76 14.65
N HIS A 960 6.99 79.98 15.67
CA HIS A 960 7.04 80.35 17.10
C HIS A 960 5.64 80.55 17.75
N GLN A 961 5.29 80.07 18.95
CA GLN A 961 5.96 79.33 20.03
C GLN A 961 4.92 79.08 21.16
N LEU A 962 5.32 78.28 22.17
CA LEU A 962 4.85 78.24 23.58
C LEU A 962 3.59 77.40 23.87
N GLY A 963 3.59 76.43 24.79
CA GLY A 963 4.65 75.95 25.68
C GLY A 963 4.08 75.14 26.85
N GLN A 964 4.87 74.14 27.28
CA GLN A 964 5.05 73.67 28.68
C GLN A 964 3.87 72.87 29.31
N THR A 965 4.06 71.77 30.06
CA THR A 965 5.18 71.26 30.88
C THR A 965 5.10 69.73 31.02
N THR A 966 6.25 69.07 30.97
CA THR A 966 6.59 67.70 31.46
C THR A 966 6.77 67.72 33.01
N PRO A 967 7.00 66.59 33.74
CA PRO A 967 8.29 65.84 33.77
C PRO A 967 8.12 64.29 33.83
N GLN A 968 8.85 63.51 33.02
CA GLN A 968 10.15 62.84 33.32
C GLN A 968 10.00 61.62 34.26
N GLU A 969 10.74 60.51 34.13
CA GLU A 969 12.06 60.26 33.52
C GLU A 969 12.20 58.73 33.37
N ASN A 970 12.57 58.21 32.19
CA ASN A 970 13.95 57.88 31.74
C ASN A 970 14.50 56.59 32.35
N ALA A 971 15.38 55.82 31.72
CA ALA A 971 16.00 55.70 30.37
C ALA A 971 16.95 54.49 30.56
N GLY A 972 17.52 53.79 29.59
CA GLY A 972 17.80 53.95 28.16
C GLY A 972 18.63 52.71 27.79
N GLN A 973 19.24 52.52 26.63
CA GLN A 973 19.35 53.22 25.34
C GLN A 973 20.17 52.22 24.47
N GLU A 974 19.77 51.93 23.22
CA GLU A 974 20.41 52.37 21.94
C GLU A 974 21.79 51.70 21.64
N ALA A 975 22.25 51.40 20.42
CA ALA A 975 21.97 51.87 19.06
C ALA A 975 22.47 50.85 17.98
N LEU A 976 22.01 51.04 16.73
CA LEU A 976 22.56 50.55 15.43
C LEU A 976 23.70 51.50 14.92
N PRO A 977 24.30 51.42 13.69
CA PRO A 977 24.52 50.37 12.66
C PRO A 977 25.98 50.33 12.06
N SER A 978 26.31 49.37 11.16
CA SER A 978 27.11 49.59 9.90
C SER A 978 27.53 48.29 9.18
N THR A 979 27.35 48.23 7.85
CA THR A 979 27.96 47.32 6.85
C THR A 979 29.20 47.97 6.19
N PRO A 980 30.03 47.33 5.33
CA PRO A 980 30.55 45.94 5.19
C PRO A 980 32.12 45.92 5.07
N PRO A 981 32.84 44.80 4.76
CA PRO A 981 33.10 44.45 3.34
C PRO A 981 33.25 42.92 3.03
N ILE A 982 33.26 42.63 1.72
CA ILE A 982 33.46 41.35 1.05
C ILE A 982 34.96 41.00 0.99
N ILE A 983 35.42 39.81 1.41
CA ILE A 983 36.58 39.05 0.87
C ILE A 983 36.35 37.52 1.01
N ARG A 984 36.93 36.78 0.07
CA ARG A 984 36.79 35.37 -0.34
C ARG A 984 37.39 34.29 0.60
N SER A 985 36.89 33.07 0.35
CA SER A 985 37.54 31.73 0.34
C SER A 985 38.01 31.03 1.63
N GLU A 986 37.55 29.77 1.74
CA GLU A 986 38.22 28.54 2.18
C GLU A 986 38.41 28.20 3.68
N THR A 987 38.09 26.93 3.98
CA THR A 987 38.44 26.08 5.15
C THR A 987 37.70 26.27 6.48
N GLY A 988 36.73 25.37 6.75
CA GLY A 988 35.99 25.31 8.03
C GLY A 988 35.78 23.90 8.61
N PHE A 989 36.51 22.88 8.15
CA PHE A 989 36.34 21.50 8.62
C PHE A 989 37.20 21.14 9.86
N GLN A 990 38.09 22.02 10.32
CA GLN A 990 38.94 21.76 11.50
C GLN A 990 38.51 22.47 12.79
N SER A 991 37.42 23.26 12.78
CA SER A 991 36.92 23.95 13.98
C SER A 991 35.85 23.16 14.77
N ILE A 992 35.28 22.10 14.20
CA ILE A 992 34.19 21.33 14.84
C ILE A 992 34.73 20.17 15.71
N MET A 993 35.86 19.57 15.31
CA MET A 993 36.47 18.46 16.06
C MET A 993 37.16 18.87 17.37
N ARG A 994 37.36 20.17 17.65
CA ARG A 994 37.92 20.65 18.93
C ARG A 994 36.86 21.03 19.98
N ARG A 995 35.57 20.91 19.69
CA ARG A 995 34.48 21.29 20.61
C ARG A 995 33.75 20.12 21.29
N MET A 996 34.10 18.87 21.00
CA MET A 996 33.43 17.68 21.57
C MET A 996 34.19 16.98 22.72
N GLU A 997 35.38 17.42 23.12
CA GLU A 997 36.17 16.73 24.16
C GLU A 997 36.11 17.33 25.58
N ASN A 998 35.28 18.35 25.84
CA ASN A 998 35.21 18.94 27.18
C ASN A 998 33.78 19.24 27.61
N PHE A 999 33.03 18.24 28.11
CA PHE A 999 32.03 18.48 29.15
C PHE A 999 31.77 17.21 29.97
N ASN A 1000 32.40 17.16 31.14
CA ASN A 1000 32.23 16.15 32.16
C ASN A 1000 31.80 16.89 33.44
N ILE A 1001 30.55 16.77 33.89
CA ILE A 1001 30.11 17.31 35.18
C ILE A 1001 29.27 16.28 35.94
N LYS A 1002 29.84 15.89 37.09
CA LYS A 1002 29.19 15.22 38.21
C LYS A 1002 28.24 16.18 38.95
N ARG A 1003 27.16 15.58 39.50
CA ARG A 1003 26.52 15.86 40.81
C ARG A 1003 25.40 16.92 40.93
N LYS A 1004 24.29 16.41 41.51
CA LYS A 1004 23.24 17.00 42.36
C LYS A 1004 22.00 17.63 41.69
N LEU A 1005 20.88 16.90 41.81
CA LEU A 1005 19.57 17.25 42.41
C LEU A 1005 18.75 15.94 42.36
N ARG A 1006 18.56 15.12 43.42
CA ARG A 1006 17.77 15.32 44.65
C ARG A 1006 16.47 16.08 44.42
N ASN A 1007 15.40 15.36 44.06
CA ASN A 1007 14.09 15.35 44.74
C ASN A 1007 13.05 14.58 43.88
N LEU A 1008 12.84 13.30 44.20
CA LEU A 1008 11.66 12.54 43.77
C LEU A 1008 11.14 11.74 44.98
N PRO A 1009 9.83 11.78 45.29
CA PRO A 1009 9.26 11.05 46.41
C PRO A 1009 9.11 9.54 46.10
N ARG A 1010 9.39 8.75 47.13
CA ARG A 1010 9.36 7.28 47.20
C ARG A 1010 7.96 6.72 46.96
N TRP A 1011 7.83 5.73 46.09
CA TRP A 1011 6.86 4.63 46.22
C TRP A 1011 7.57 3.29 45.98
N GLY A 1012 7.28 2.33 46.86
CA GLY A 1012 8.16 1.22 47.22
C GLY A 1012 8.20 0.04 46.26
N ARG A 1013 9.35 -0.65 46.27
CA ARG A 1013 9.49 -2.05 45.84
C ARG A 1013 8.97 -2.97 46.96
N SER A 1014 8.15 -3.96 46.61
CA SER A 1014 8.20 -5.26 47.29
C SER A 1014 8.50 -6.35 46.27
N THR A 1015 9.60 -7.03 46.52
CA THR A 1015 10.07 -8.26 45.88
C THR A 1015 9.18 -9.45 46.24
N SER A 1016 8.90 -10.29 45.23
CA SER A 1016 8.85 -11.75 45.26
C SER A 1016 8.34 -12.47 46.51
N GLY A 1017 7.27 -13.25 46.36
CA GLY A 1017 6.95 -14.35 47.27
C GLY A 1017 5.67 -15.10 46.95
N ARG A 1018 5.82 -16.27 46.29
CA ARG A 1018 4.87 -17.39 46.16
C ARG A 1018 3.57 -17.16 45.38
N GLY A 1019 3.33 -18.06 44.43
CA GLY A 1019 2.10 -18.19 43.63
C GLY A 1019 2.46 -18.56 42.21
#